data_AF-A0A484B930-F1
#
_entry.id   AF-A0A484B930-F1
#
_cell.length_a   1.000
_cell.length_b   1.000
_cell.length_c   1.000
_cell.angle_alpha   90.00
_cell.angle_beta   90.00
_cell.angle_gamma   90.00
#
_symmetry.space_group_name_H-M   'P 1'
#
loop_
_entity.id
_entity.type
_entity.pdbx_description
1 polymer ?
#
loop_
_entity_poly.entity_id
_entity_poly.type
_entity_poly.pdbx_seq_one_letter_code
_entity_poly.pdbx_strand_id
1 'polypeptide(L)'
;MHRYLLNISYIGTRFRGIQKTINKLEESRLDTNSVQGCLELALRVFRPVNEIQTVLSSRTDAGVHALHSTVHVDLERNDGKCYDTTILTGVLNRTLDKQSLPIRVLSTQRVADTFHCRYHAIGRTYLYRIAVSKQKTTLLPDAKSSSLRNRAFEAFLPVEEWDRCYFLQNNNFDIERLIAASRMLIGVHDYRTFMSVSRQKSPSRDHPMFTVRKIDEINIRPGRSLALGPNATLATENYDYWDIEIKAKSFLYKQVRRIVGTLLALAEAGIIAYKLHLRAVFTCAVFTIEIRPLSFQTKRLLKMILLYELQKRLANLRPTTTIVTTATGARYVERRRSSTDEDPPEQLEARQYGFVVDSKPDAVPACILSEFLYLGSQDAVSSENVLKYNLTHILSVGIETPNVELPPTLKCKHLPCLDVPETNILQYVLPVAIDFIEDARAAKGCVLVHCNAGVSRSASVVIGYLMKRRDMRFEEAYNLVKSWRPFDEQPAQQVCQQQARNKNKHYRDYYPEETEEEIEGMSLIPGGSQYIGTDEPHFMADHESPERLVKLNDFYLDKYEVSNANFAKFVEATNYTTEAERFGDSFIFKTLLKPEQQEELKDYRVANAVWWYKVSGVSWRRPNGIDSNLEGLEHHPVVHVSWRDAVAYCEWAGKRLPSEAEWEVACRGGKQRKLFPWGNKLMPKDRHWLNIWQGDFPDGNTEEDGYPFTCPVDQFRQNNYDLYNIVGNVWEWTADLWQAGDTSPSPNRVKKGGSYLCHKSYCYRYRCAARSQNTEDSSAGNLGFRCAKNV
;
A
#
# COMPACT_ATOMS: atom_id res chain seq x y z
N MET A 1 34.02 -12.21 -1.27
CA MET A 1 32.61 -12.55 -1.59
C MET A 1 32.58 -13.12 -3.01
N HIS A 2 31.62 -13.98 -3.37
CA HIS A 2 31.49 -14.49 -4.75
C HIS A 2 30.02 -14.49 -5.18
N ARG A 3 29.70 -13.99 -6.37
CA ARG A 3 28.32 -14.02 -6.92
C ARG A 3 27.99 -15.31 -7.69
N TYR A 4 26.79 -15.83 -7.46
CA TYR A 4 26.24 -17.00 -8.16
C TYR A 4 24.89 -16.69 -8.81
N LEU A 5 24.71 -17.16 -10.04
CA LEU A 5 23.45 -17.21 -10.76
C LEU A 5 22.81 -18.59 -10.57
N LEU A 6 21.55 -18.62 -10.16
CA LEU A 6 20.70 -19.78 -10.01
C LEU A 6 19.61 -19.75 -11.08
N ASN A 7 19.59 -20.76 -11.95
CA ASN A 7 18.47 -21.04 -12.83
C ASN A 7 17.49 -21.95 -12.07
N ILE A 8 16.21 -21.56 -11.97
CA ILE A 8 15.20 -22.29 -11.18
C ILE A 8 13.91 -22.54 -11.98
N SER A 9 13.20 -23.61 -11.65
CA SER A 9 11.80 -23.83 -12.03
C SER A 9 10.93 -24.02 -10.77
N TYR A 10 9.64 -23.71 -10.84
CA TYR A 10 8.73 -23.89 -9.70
C TYR A 10 7.25 -23.97 -10.10
N ILE A 11 6.45 -24.64 -9.26
CA ILE A 11 4.99 -24.71 -9.35
C ILE A 11 4.38 -23.59 -8.50
N GLY A 12 3.70 -22.64 -9.13
CA GLY A 12 3.29 -21.38 -8.49
C GLY A 12 2.14 -21.50 -7.49
N THR A 13 1.35 -22.58 -7.55
CA THR A 13 0.05 -22.72 -6.86
C THR A 13 0.14 -22.60 -5.34
N ARG A 14 1.25 -23.04 -4.73
CA ARG A 14 1.47 -22.99 -3.27
C ARG A 14 2.06 -21.65 -2.77
N PHE A 15 2.38 -20.70 -3.65
CA PHE A 15 3.10 -19.48 -3.29
C PHE A 15 2.25 -18.22 -3.55
N ARG A 16 2.42 -17.22 -2.69
CA ARG A 16 1.80 -15.87 -2.84
C ARG A 16 2.41 -15.04 -3.98
N GLY A 17 3.46 -15.57 -4.61
CA GLY A 17 4.23 -14.99 -5.70
C GLY A 17 5.70 -15.41 -5.62
N ILE A 18 6.50 -15.02 -6.60
CA ILE A 18 7.94 -15.30 -6.58
C ILE A 18 8.68 -14.46 -5.52
N GLN A 19 8.29 -13.20 -5.31
CA GLN A 19 8.99 -12.25 -4.43
C GLN A 19 8.48 -12.31 -2.99
N LYS A 20 9.39 -12.18 -2.01
CA LYS A 20 9.04 -12.04 -0.60
C LYS A 20 8.36 -10.70 -0.31
N THR A 21 7.27 -10.74 0.45
CA THR A 21 6.47 -9.56 0.84
C THR A 21 6.72 -9.26 2.31
N ILE A 22 7.71 -8.41 2.58
CA ILE A 22 8.16 -8.09 3.94
C ILE A 22 7.10 -7.24 4.65
N ASN A 23 6.38 -7.85 5.59
CA ASN A 23 5.41 -7.17 6.43
C ASN A 23 6.14 -6.52 7.61
N LYS A 24 6.12 -5.18 7.70
CA LYS A 24 6.90 -4.37 8.67
C LYS A 24 6.36 -4.41 10.12
N LEU A 25 5.94 -5.59 10.57
CA LEU A 25 5.61 -5.96 11.95
C LEU A 25 6.21 -7.34 12.30
N GLU A 26 6.83 -8.03 11.32
CA GLU A 26 7.30 -9.41 11.42
C GLU A 26 8.79 -9.51 11.04
N GLU A 27 9.62 -8.55 11.51
CA GLU A 27 11.04 -8.39 11.12
C GLU A 27 11.94 -9.61 11.47
N SER A 28 11.41 -10.65 12.12
CA SER A 28 12.08 -11.93 12.41
C SER A 28 11.43 -13.18 11.79
N ARG A 29 10.30 -13.07 11.06
CA ARG A 29 9.64 -14.26 10.48
C ARG A 29 10.31 -14.70 9.17
N LEU A 30 10.54 -16.01 9.09
CA LEU A 30 11.02 -16.70 7.90
C LEU A 30 9.87 -16.76 6.87
N ASP A 31 10.00 -16.12 5.70
CA ASP A 31 8.93 -16.18 4.67
C ASP A 31 8.94 -17.52 3.93
N THR A 32 8.12 -18.45 4.39
CA THR A 32 7.89 -19.76 3.77
C THR A 32 6.85 -19.72 2.64
N ASN A 33 6.29 -18.55 2.32
CA ASN A 33 5.13 -18.40 1.44
C ASN A 33 5.45 -17.70 0.10
N SER A 34 6.73 -17.48 -0.19
CA SER A 34 7.22 -17.01 -1.49
C SER A 34 8.42 -17.86 -1.94
N VAL A 35 8.61 -17.96 -3.26
CA VAL A 35 9.74 -18.71 -3.85
C VAL A 35 11.08 -18.14 -3.37
N GLN A 36 11.18 -16.81 -3.27
CA GLN A 36 12.37 -16.11 -2.79
C GLN A 36 12.72 -16.47 -1.35
N GLY A 37 11.74 -16.40 -0.43
CA GLY A 37 11.97 -16.72 0.97
C GLY A 37 12.35 -18.18 1.16
N CYS A 38 11.64 -19.12 0.51
CA CYS A 38 12.01 -20.53 0.49
C CYS A 38 13.44 -20.79 -0.01
N LEU A 39 13.87 -20.08 -1.06
CA LEU A 39 15.22 -20.23 -1.62
C LEU A 39 16.31 -19.65 -0.69
N GLU A 40 16.07 -18.49 -0.07
CA GLU A 40 16.95 -17.89 0.94
C GLU A 40 17.10 -18.78 2.19
N LEU A 41 16.04 -19.49 2.57
CA LEU A 41 16.07 -20.47 3.65
C LEU A 41 16.88 -21.71 3.25
N ALA A 42 16.65 -22.26 2.04
CA ALA A 42 17.41 -23.41 1.54
C ALA A 42 18.91 -23.12 1.45
N LEU A 43 19.30 -21.91 1.04
CA LEU A 43 20.70 -21.46 0.95
C LEU A 43 21.43 -21.41 2.32
N ARG A 44 20.71 -21.37 3.45
CA ARG A 44 21.35 -21.39 4.80
C ARG A 44 22.09 -22.69 5.09
N VAL A 45 21.80 -23.79 4.38
CA VAL A 45 22.47 -25.09 4.55
C VAL A 45 23.99 -24.99 4.31
N PHE A 46 24.44 -24.07 3.46
CA PHE A 46 25.85 -23.86 3.13
C PHE A 46 26.63 -23.03 4.16
N ARG A 47 25.94 -22.49 5.18
CA ARG A 47 26.48 -21.64 6.25
C ARG A 47 27.45 -20.54 5.74
N PRO A 48 27.04 -19.71 4.76
CA PRO A 48 27.89 -18.62 4.28
C PRO A 48 28.15 -17.58 5.37
N VAL A 49 29.26 -16.86 5.25
CA VAL A 49 29.69 -15.81 6.21
C VAL A 49 28.85 -14.54 6.06
N ASN A 50 28.48 -14.22 4.82
CA ASN A 50 27.70 -13.04 4.47
C ASN A 50 26.19 -13.25 4.65
N GLU A 51 25.44 -12.15 4.66
CA GLU A 51 23.99 -12.18 4.67
C GLU A 51 23.43 -12.68 3.33
N ILE A 52 22.52 -13.66 3.38
CA ILE A 52 21.93 -14.28 2.19
C ILE A 52 20.79 -13.40 1.66
N GLN A 53 21.11 -12.53 0.70
CA GLN A 53 20.12 -11.76 -0.03
C GLN A 53 20.03 -12.28 -1.48
N THR A 54 18.87 -12.84 -1.83
CA THR A 54 18.60 -13.23 -3.23
C THR A 54 17.96 -12.08 -4.00
N VAL A 55 18.27 -11.97 -5.29
CA VAL A 55 17.71 -10.98 -6.19
C VAL A 55 17.13 -11.66 -7.43
N LEU A 56 15.83 -11.49 -7.64
CA LEU A 56 15.04 -12.11 -8.71
C LEU A 56 15.08 -11.29 -10.00
N SER A 57 15.20 -11.94 -11.15
CA SER A 57 15.09 -11.25 -12.45
C SER A 57 13.68 -10.75 -12.73
N SER A 58 12.65 -11.54 -12.40
CA SER A 58 11.23 -11.23 -12.65
C SER A 58 10.43 -11.02 -11.36
N ARG A 59 9.20 -10.53 -11.53
CA ARG A 59 8.11 -10.56 -10.53
C ARG A 59 6.96 -11.33 -11.16
N THR A 60 6.31 -12.21 -10.41
CA THR A 60 5.14 -12.99 -10.84
C THR A 60 4.09 -12.99 -9.74
N ASP A 61 2.82 -13.06 -10.14
CA ASP A 61 1.69 -13.26 -9.22
C ASP A 61 1.76 -14.61 -8.50
N ALA A 62 0.91 -14.77 -7.47
CA ALA A 62 0.49 -16.08 -6.97
C ALA A 62 -0.04 -16.97 -8.11
N GLY A 63 0.18 -18.29 -8.01
CA GLY A 63 -0.27 -19.26 -9.00
C GLY A 63 0.48 -19.27 -10.33
N VAL A 64 1.46 -18.37 -10.56
CA VAL A 64 2.27 -18.39 -11.79
C VAL A 64 3.37 -19.44 -11.68
N HIS A 65 3.30 -20.48 -12.50
CA HIS A 65 4.37 -21.47 -12.66
C HIS A 65 5.54 -20.89 -13.47
N ALA A 66 6.75 -21.39 -13.26
CA ALA A 66 7.91 -21.05 -14.08
C ALA A 66 8.66 -22.32 -14.50
N LEU A 67 8.79 -22.53 -15.82
CA LEU A 67 9.66 -23.56 -16.39
C LEU A 67 11.14 -23.16 -16.27
N HIS A 68 11.44 -21.86 -16.33
CA HIS A 68 12.76 -21.29 -16.12
C HIS A 68 12.64 -19.85 -15.58
N SER A 69 13.38 -19.53 -14.52
CA SER A 69 13.52 -18.19 -13.93
C SER A 69 14.93 -18.03 -13.36
N THR A 70 15.38 -16.79 -13.18
CA THR A 70 16.78 -16.48 -12.85
C THR A 70 16.88 -15.64 -11.57
N VAL A 71 17.72 -16.12 -10.64
CA VAL A 71 17.98 -15.47 -9.35
C VAL A 71 19.49 -15.37 -9.17
N HIS A 72 20.02 -14.25 -8.68
CA HIS A 72 21.41 -14.22 -8.20
C HIS A 72 21.49 -14.03 -6.69
N VAL A 73 22.59 -14.50 -6.12
CA VAL A 73 22.90 -14.41 -4.68
C VAL A 73 24.40 -14.39 -4.50
N ASP A 74 24.85 -13.63 -3.51
CA ASP A 74 26.25 -13.60 -3.08
C ASP A 74 26.47 -14.59 -1.95
N LEU A 75 27.51 -15.43 -2.06
CA LEU A 75 27.84 -16.45 -1.06
C LEU A 75 29.35 -16.48 -0.79
N GLU A 76 29.72 -16.49 0.48
CA GLU A 76 31.10 -16.43 0.98
C GLU A 76 31.36 -17.58 1.95
N ARG A 77 32.48 -18.28 1.76
CA ARG A 77 32.93 -19.37 2.65
C ARG A 77 33.92 -18.86 3.68
N ASN A 78 33.95 -19.49 4.86
CA ASN A 78 34.96 -19.24 5.90
C ASN A 78 36.42 -19.40 5.39
N ASP A 79 36.65 -20.24 4.37
CA ASP A 79 37.97 -20.48 3.78
C ASP A 79 38.25 -19.63 2.53
N GLY A 80 37.42 -18.61 2.24
CA GLY A 80 37.55 -17.68 1.11
C GLY A 80 37.32 -18.29 -0.28
N LYS A 81 37.33 -19.62 -0.40
CA LYS A 81 37.17 -20.36 -1.65
C LYS A 81 35.76 -20.18 -2.23
N CYS A 82 35.60 -20.50 -3.50
CA CYS A 82 34.28 -20.61 -4.11
C CYS A 82 33.53 -21.84 -3.58
N TYR A 83 32.21 -21.80 -3.61
CA TYR A 83 31.39 -23.00 -3.59
C TYR A 83 31.42 -23.65 -4.97
N ASP A 84 31.51 -24.98 -5.02
CA ASP A 84 31.32 -25.71 -6.27
C ASP A 84 29.85 -25.60 -6.73
N THR A 85 29.65 -25.30 -8.01
CA THR A 85 28.32 -25.02 -8.58
C THR A 85 27.44 -26.26 -8.68
N THR A 86 28.02 -27.43 -8.92
CA THR A 86 27.33 -28.72 -8.99
C THR A 86 26.85 -29.14 -7.60
N ILE A 87 27.70 -28.98 -6.57
CA ILE A 87 27.38 -29.21 -5.17
C ILE A 87 26.31 -28.21 -4.69
N LEU A 88 26.39 -26.93 -5.07
CA LEU A 88 25.32 -25.94 -4.80
C LEU A 88 23.96 -26.42 -5.36
N THR A 89 23.90 -26.76 -6.66
CA THR A 89 22.66 -27.26 -7.29
C THR A 89 22.15 -28.54 -6.61
N GLY A 90 23.03 -29.54 -6.39
CA GLY A 90 22.66 -30.83 -5.84
C GLY A 90 22.27 -30.79 -4.35
N VAL A 91 22.87 -29.92 -3.54
CA VAL A 91 22.46 -29.72 -2.14
C VAL A 91 21.19 -28.88 -2.05
N LEU A 92 21.04 -27.80 -2.82
CA LEU A 92 19.79 -27.02 -2.84
C LEU A 92 18.58 -27.88 -3.21
N ASN A 93 18.70 -28.68 -4.27
CA ASN A 93 17.64 -29.59 -4.68
C ASN A 93 17.28 -30.59 -3.57
N ARG A 94 18.27 -31.20 -2.90
CA ARG A 94 18.00 -32.11 -1.77
C ARG A 94 17.37 -31.41 -0.56
N THR A 95 17.68 -30.14 -0.31
CA THR A 95 17.08 -29.35 0.77
C THR A 95 15.64 -28.95 0.46
N LEU A 96 15.33 -28.55 -0.76
CA LEU A 96 13.97 -28.17 -1.20
C LEU A 96 13.05 -29.40 -1.25
N ASP A 97 13.56 -30.51 -1.78
CA ASP A 97 12.87 -31.81 -1.89
C ASP A 97 12.51 -32.38 -0.51
N LYS A 98 13.47 -32.38 0.44
CA LYS A 98 13.24 -32.74 1.86
C LYS A 98 12.21 -31.89 2.60
N GLN A 99 11.73 -30.80 2.01
CA GLN A 99 10.72 -29.91 2.58
C GLN A 99 9.43 -29.89 1.74
N SER A 100 9.30 -30.79 0.74
CA SER A 100 8.16 -30.89 -0.17
C SER A 100 7.84 -29.56 -0.89
N LEU A 101 8.86 -28.72 -1.10
CA LEU A 101 8.76 -27.43 -1.77
C LEU A 101 8.88 -27.65 -3.28
N PRO A 102 7.87 -27.28 -4.10
CA PRO A 102 7.91 -27.51 -5.54
C PRO A 102 8.73 -26.43 -6.26
N ILE A 103 10.02 -26.36 -5.92
CA ILE A 103 11.05 -25.49 -6.49
C ILE A 103 12.25 -26.39 -6.84
N ARG A 104 12.77 -26.29 -8.05
CA ARG A 104 13.96 -27.01 -8.51
C ARG A 104 15.02 -26.01 -8.97
N VAL A 105 16.26 -26.18 -8.52
CA VAL A 105 17.42 -25.52 -9.12
C VAL A 105 17.86 -26.36 -10.32
N LEU A 106 17.80 -25.77 -11.50
CA LEU A 106 18.16 -26.40 -12.78
C LEU A 106 19.68 -26.39 -12.96
N SER A 107 20.32 -25.28 -12.63
CA SER A 107 21.78 -25.13 -12.64
C SER A 107 22.22 -23.92 -11.81
N THR A 108 23.45 -23.99 -11.30
CA THR A 108 24.18 -22.87 -10.70
C THR A 108 25.38 -22.50 -11.58
N GLN A 109 25.67 -21.21 -11.70
CA GLN A 109 26.88 -20.68 -12.36
C GLN A 109 27.52 -19.62 -11.46
N ARG A 110 28.85 -19.53 -11.41
CA ARG A 110 29.53 -18.36 -10.82
C ARG A 110 29.55 -17.24 -11.86
N VAL A 111 29.29 -16.01 -11.45
CA VAL A 111 29.26 -14.82 -12.33
C VAL A 111 30.10 -13.70 -11.70
N ALA A 112 30.41 -12.65 -12.46
CA ALA A 112 31.13 -11.49 -11.94
C ALA A 112 30.31 -10.73 -10.89
N ASP A 113 30.96 -10.08 -9.92
CA ASP A 113 30.27 -9.34 -8.86
C ASP A 113 29.60 -8.03 -9.34
N THR A 114 29.81 -7.65 -10.60
CA THR A 114 29.03 -6.62 -11.32
C THR A 114 27.73 -7.14 -11.93
N PHE A 115 27.57 -8.46 -12.09
CA PHE A 115 26.39 -9.05 -12.72
C PHE A 115 25.15 -8.87 -11.84
N HIS A 116 24.04 -8.46 -12.47
CA HIS A 116 22.76 -8.28 -11.79
C HIS A 116 21.61 -8.81 -12.67
N CYS A 117 21.05 -9.97 -12.32
CA CYS A 117 20.17 -10.77 -13.20
C CYS A 117 18.89 -10.07 -13.67
N ARG A 118 18.44 -9.00 -13.01
CA ARG A 118 17.27 -8.21 -13.44
C ARG A 118 17.59 -7.24 -14.57
N TYR A 119 18.78 -6.64 -14.54
CA TYR A 119 19.23 -5.65 -15.52
C TYR A 119 19.89 -6.33 -16.72
N HIS A 120 20.61 -7.44 -16.48
CA HIS A 120 21.18 -8.32 -17.50
C HIS A 120 20.15 -9.29 -18.11
N ALA A 121 18.84 -9.12 -17.83
CA ALA A 121 17.79 -9.94 -18.39
C ALA A 121 17.51 -9.56 -19.85
N ILE A 122 18.04 -10.36 -20.79
CA ILE A 122 17.86 -10.17 -22.24
C ILE A 122 16.39 -10.23 -22.68
N GLY A 123 15.57 -11.05 -22.02
CA GLY A 123 14.18 -11.31 -22.38
C GLY A 123 13.44 -12.07 -21.30
N ARG A 124 12.11 -12.12 -21.42
CA ARG A 124 11.19 -12.90 -20.59
C ARG A 124 10.13 -13.49 -21.53
N THR A 125 9.80 -14.76 -21.33
CA THR A 125 8.81 -15.49 -22.13
C THR A 125 7.70 -16.02 -21.23
N TYR A 126 6.45 -15.84 -21.64
CA TYR A 126 5.27 -16.44 -21.03
C TYR A 126 4.66 -17.44 -22.00
N LEU A 127 4.28 -18.61 -21.49
CA LEU A 127 3.50 -19.61 -22.22
C LEU A 127 2.10 -19.69 -21.62
N TYR A 128 1.09 -19.58 -22.47
CA TYR A 128 -0.30 -19.92 -22.18
C TYR A 128 -0.70 -21.11 -23.04
N ARG A 129 -1.64 -21.92 -22.57
CA ARG A 129 -2.12 -23.09 -23.30
C ARG A 129 -3.63 -23.17 -23.26
N ILE A 130 -4.23 -23.41 -24.43
CA ILE A 130 -5.67 -23.54 -24.60
C ILE A 130 -6.02 -24.87 -25.25
N ALA A 131 -7.25 -25.32 -25.04
CA ALA A 131 -7.83 -26.51 -25.68
C ALA A 131 -9.22 -26.14 -26.20
N VAL A 132 -9.40 -26.17 -27.52
CA VAL A 132 -10.61 -25.72 -28.22
C VAL A 132 -11.41 -26.95 -28.66
N SER A 133 -12.68 -27.03 -28.27
CA SER A 133 -13.52 -28.20 -28.51
C SER A 133 -13.83 -28.43 -29.99
N LYS A 134 -13.68 -29.69 -30.42
CA LYS A 134 -13.99 -30.18 -31.78
C LYS A 134 -15.46 -30.53 -31.97
N GLN A 135 -16.21 -30.69 -30.88
CA GLN A 135 -17.59 -31.14 -30.93
C GLN A 135 -18.52 -30.03 -31.46
N LYS A 136 -18.82 -30.08 -32.76
CA LYS A 136 -19.94 -29.29 -33.32
C LYS A 136 -21.21 -29.65 -32.57
N THR A 137 -21.72 -28.72 -31.77
CA THR A 137 -22.96 -28.90 -30.99
C THR A 137 -24.13 -29.12 -31.95
N THR A 138 -24.57 -30.37 -32.09
CA THR A 138 -25.76 -30.72 -32.87
C THR A 138 -26.99 -30.11 -32.21
N LEU A 139 -27.63 -29.18 -32.92
CA LEU A 139 -28.79 -28.45 -32.41
C LEU A 139 -30.01 -29.38 -32.33
N LEU A 140 -30.42 -29.73 -31.11
CA LEU A 140 -31.81 -30.10 -30.85
C LEU A 140 -32.68 -28.82 -30.98
N PRO A 141 -33.84 -28.85 -31.67
CA PRO A 141 -34.42 -27.63 -32.24
C PRO A 141 -34.88 -26.56 -31.24
N ASP A 142 -35.38 -26.96 -30.06
CA ASP A 142 -36.21 -26.10 -29.21
C ASP A 142 -35.48 -25.43 -28.02
N ALA A 143 -34.17 -25.60 -27.90
CA ALA A 143 -33.38 -25.15 -26.74
C ALA A 143 -33.03 -23.64 -26.76
N LYS A 144 -34.03 -22.76 -26.76
CA LYS A 144 -33.83 -21.30 -26.60
C LYS A 144 -33.37 -20.94 -25.17
N SER A 145 -32.22 -20.26 -25.09
CA SER A 145 -31.70 -19.58 -23.89
C SER A 145 -31.27 -20.46 -22.70
N SER A 146 -30.42 -21.47 -22.92
CA SER A 146 -29.46 -21.91 -21.90
C SER A 146 -28.09 -21.26 -22.12
N SER A 147 -27.53 -20.60 -21.10
CA SER A 147 -26.27 -19.89 -21.25
C SER A 147 -25.09 -20.86 -21.45
N LEU A 148 -24.14 -20.49 -22.32
CA LEU A 148 -23.01 -21.34 -22.76
C LEU A 148 -22.15 -21.91 -21.63
N ARG A 149 -22.15 -21.30 -20.44
CA ARG A 149 -21.29 -21.69 -19.31
C ARG A 149 -21.59 -23.08 -18.73
N ASN A 150 -22.81 -23.60 -18.87
CA ASN A 150 -23.19 -24.87 -18.24
C ASN A 150 -22.98 -26.11 -19.14
N ARG A 151 -22.67 -25.95 -20.44
CA ARG A 151 -22.47 -27.09 -21.36
C ARG A 151 -21.09 -27.75 -21.25
N ALA A 152 -20.19 -27.18 -20.44
CA ALA A 152 -18.84 -27.68 -20.22
C ALA A 152 -18.76 -29.06 -19.50
N PHE A 153 -19.90 -29.61 -19.06
CA PHE A 153 -20.01 -30.93 -18.44
C PHE A 153 -20.51 -32.03 -19.40
N GLU A 154 -20.82 -31.69 -20.66
CA GLU A 154 -21.32 -32.65 -21.68
C GLU A 154 -20.18 -33.26 -22.52
N ALA A 155 -19.04 -32.57 -22.63
CA ALA A 155 -17.85 -33.03 -23.37
C ALA A 155 -16.82 -33.71 -22.44
N PHE A 156 -16.08 -34.69 -22.97
CA PHE A 156 -14.94 -35.30 -22.27
C PHE A 156 -13.93 -34.24 -21.82
N LEU A 157 -13.33 -34.38 -20.64
CA LEU A 157 -12.41 -33.39 -20.08
C LEU A 157 -11.27 -34.07 -19.30
N PRO A 158 -10.03 -34.11 -19.83
CA PRO A 158 -8.91 -34.78 -19.16
C PRO A 158 -8.49 -34.04 -17.88
N VAL A 159 -8.65 -34.71 -16.73
CA VAL A 159 -8.35 -34.16 -15.39
C VAL A 159 -6.85 -33.83 -15.25
N GLU A 160 -5.99 -34.56 -15.95
CA GLU A 160 -4.53 -34.33 -16.01
C GLU A 160 -4.15 -32.95 -16.59
N GLU A 161 -5.08 -32.33 -17.31
CA GLU A 161 -4.92 -31.05 -18.02
C GLU A 161 -5.74 -29.90 -17.40
N TRP A 162 -6.64 -30.17 -16.45
CA TRP A 162 -7.55 -29.19 -15.87
C TRP A 162 -6.83 -27.94 -15.34
N ASP A 163 -5.72 -28.13 -14.61
CA ASP A 163 -4.86 -27.04 -14.09
C ASP A 163 -3.75 -26.60 -15.07
N ARG A 164 -3.74 -27.10 -16.31
CA ARG A 164 -2.67 -26.89 -17.30
C ARG A 164 -3.13 -26.20 -18.58
N CYS A 165 -4.41 -26.29 -18.91
CA CYS A 165 -5.01 -25.73 -20.12
C CYS A 165 -6.27 -24.92 -19.80
N TYR A 166 -6.50 -23.85 -20.56
CA TYR A 166 -7.78 -23.17 -20.56
C TYR A 166 -8.69 -23.75 -21.66
N PHE A 167 -9.79 -24.39 -21.24
CA PHE A 167 -10.71 -25.10 -22.14
C PHE A 167 -11.80 -24.17 -22.70
N LEU A 168 -12.09 -24.31 -23.99
CA LEU A 168 -13.01 -23.47 -24.75
C LEU A 168 -14.03 -24.34 -25.50
N GLN A 169 -15.32 -24.11 -25.20
CA GLN A 169 -16.45 -24.86 -25.76
C GLN A 169 -17.20 -24.01 -26.79
N ASN A 170 -16.49 -23.60 -27.86
CA ASN A 170 -17.01 -22.65 -28.86
C ASN A 170 -16.65 -23.08 -30.29
N ASN A 171 -17.66 -23.55 -31.02
CA ASN A 171 -17.55 -24.09 -32.38
C ASN A 171 -17.12 -23.04 -33.42
N ASN A 172 -17.21 -21.75 -33.08
CA ASN A 172 -16.94 -20.62 -33.97
C ASN A 172 -15.59 -19.93 -33.64
N PHE A 173 -14.72 -20.59 -32.88
CA PHE A 173 -13.41 -20.07 -32.49
C PHE A 173 -12.46 -19.93 -33.70
N ASP A 174 -12.17 -18.68 -34.08
CA ASP A 174 -11.36 -18.34 -35.23
C ASP A 174 -9.88 -18.14 -34.85
N ILE A 175 -9.07 -19.20 -35.02
CA ILE A 175 -7.63 -19.19 -34.73
C ILE A 175 -6.83 -18.28 -35.67
N GLU A 176 -7.21 -18.17 -36.94
CA GLU A 176 -6.52 -17.29 -37.90
C GLU A 176 -6.72 -15.82 -37.56
N ARG A 177 -7.91 -15.44 -37.07
CA ARG A 177 -8.17 -14.11 -36.51
C ARG A 177 -7.37 -13.86 -35.22
N LEU A 178 -7.15 -14.88 -34.39
CA LEU A 178 -6.27 -14.79 -33.23
C LEU A 178 -4.83 -14.50 -33.67
N ILE A 179 -4.33 -15.22 -34.67
CA ILE A 179 -2.99 -15.05 -35.26
C ILE A 179 -2.86 -13.69 -35.95
N ALA A 180 -3.88 -13.23 -36.69
CA ALA A 180 -3.87 -11.92 -37.34
C ALA A 180 -3.83 -10.77 -36.33
N ALA A 181 -4.62 -10.86 -35.26
CA ALA A 181 -4.66 -9.83 -34.21
C ALA A 181 -3.43 -9.85 -33.29
N SER A 182 -2.79 -11.00 -33.07
CA SER A 182 -1.56 -11.07 -32.28
C SER A 182 -0.40 -10.34 -32.98
N ARG A 183 -0.34 -10.37 -34.32
CA ARG A 183 0.65 -9.61 -35.11
C ARG A 183 0.54 -8.09 -34.87
N MET A 184 -0.67 -7.58 -34.64
CA MET A 184 -0.89 -6.16 -34.28
C MET A 184 -0.30 -5.77 -32.91
N LEU A 185 -0.03 -6.76 -32.05
CA LEU A 185 0.55 -6.62 -30.71
C LEU A 185 2.06 -6.91 -30.69
N ILE A 186 2.73 -7.00 -31.85
CA ILE A 186 4.20 -7.10 -31.94
C ILE A 186 4.77 -5.70 -32.18
N GLY A 187 5.91 -5.39 -31.57
CA GLY A 187 6.57 -4.08 -31.64
C GLY A 187 6.32 -3.18 -30.43
N VAL A 188 6.61 -1.89 -30.60
CA VAL A 188 6.52 -0.85 -29.56
C VAL A 188 5.14 -0.20 -29.59
N HIS A 189 4.34 -0.44 -28.54
CA HIS A 189 2.98 0.08 -28.42
C HIS A 189 2.68 0.52 -26.99
N ASP A 190 1.73 1.45 -26.84
CA ASP A 190 1.07 1.73 -25.56
C ASP A 190 0.08 0.61 -25.19
N TYR A 191 0.42 -0.21 -24.18
CA TYR A 191 -0.41 -1.30 -23.66
C TYR A 191 -1.28 -0.90 -22.46
N ARG A 192 -1.60 0.38 -22.27
CA ARG A 192 -2.55 0.88 -21.24
C ARG A 192 -3.87 0.12 -21.24
N THR A 193 -4.39 -0.22 -22.42
CA THR A 193 -5.58 -1.06 -22.66
C THR A 193 -5.48 -2.44 -21.96
N PHE A 194 -4.26 -2.93 -21.71
CA PHE A 194 -3.97 -4.22 -21.06
C PHE A 194 -3.46 -4.08 -19.61
N MET A 195 -3.62 -2.91 -18.98
CA MET A 195 -3.31 -2.69 -17.56
C MET A 195 -4.50 -3.02 -16.64
N SER A 196 -4.30 -2.96 -15.31
CA SER A 196 -5.44 -2.97 -14.40
C SER A 196 -6.13 -1.61 -14.41
N VAL A 197 -7.41 -1.59 -14.78
CA VAL A 197 -8.29 -0.46 -14.46
C VAL A 197 -8.24 -0.28 -12.95
N SER A 198 -7.67 0.84 -12.52
CA SER A 198 -7.56 1.19 -11.11
C SER A 198 -8.88 1.84 -10.68
N ARG A 199 -9.39 1.49 -9.48
CA ARG A 199 -10.56 2.18 -8.90
C ARG A 199 -10.29 3.68 -8.63
N GLN A 200 -9.03 4.10 -8.62
CA GLN A 200 -8.60 5.49 -8.63
C GLN A 200 -7.77 5.77 -9.89
N LYS A 201 -8.20 6.70 -10.75
CA LYS A 201 -7.43 7.14 -11.92
C LYS A 201 -6.24 7.99 -11.46
N SER A 202 -5.01 7.48 -11.55
CA SER A 202 -3.79 8.29 -11.31
C SER A 202 -3.08 8.58 -12.64
N PRO A 203 -2.86 9.86 -13.03
CA PRO A 203 -2.18 10.20 -14.29
C PRO A 203 -0.79 9.56 -14.44
N SER A 204 -0.12 9.31 -13.31
CA SER A 204 1.17 8.60 -13.26
C SER A 204 1.15 7.17 -13.79
N ARG A 205 0.00 6.47 -13.81
CA ARG A 205 -0.13 5.15 -14.42
C ARG A 205 -0.33 5.20 -15.93
N ASP A 206 -0.62 6.38 -16.46
CA ASP A 206 -0.96 6.65 -17.85
C ASP A 206 0.23 7.24 -18.63
N HIS A 207 1.39 7.38 -17.97
CA HIS A 207 2.65 7.84 -18.57
C HIS A 207 3.36 6.70 -19.34
N PRO A 208 3.88 6.93 -20.57
CA PRO A 208 4.48 5.90 -21.42
C PRO A 208 5.48 4.95 -20.75
N MET A 209 6.32 5.40 -19.82
CA MET A 209 7.24 4.52 -19.07
C MET A 209 6.54 3.36 -18.33
N PHE A 210 5.27 3.52 -17.95
CA PHE A 210 4.47 2.50 -17.26
C PHE A 210 3.48 1.77 -18.17
N THR A 211 3.30 2.19 -19.43
CA THR A 211 2.28 1.65 -20.34
C THR A 211 2.86 1.15 -21.67
N VAL A 212 3.84 1.84 -22.24
CA VAL A 212 4.54 1.46 -23.46
C VAL A 212 5.50 0.32 -23.18
N ARG A 213 5.42 -0.75 -23.98
CA ARG A 213 6.40 -1.83 -23.97
C ARG A 213 6.78 -2.17 -25.41
N LYS A 214 7.91 -2.85 -25.58
CA LYS A 214 8.17 -3.62 -26.79
C LYS A 214 7.78 -5.06 -26.51
N ILE A 215 6.88 -5.62 -27.32
CA ILE A 215 6.75 -7.07 -27.45
C ILE A 215 7.65 -7.47 -28.62
N ASP A 216 8.56 -8.40 -28.38
CA ASP A 216 9.56 -8.82 -29.34
C ASP A 216 9.01 -9.94 -30.26
N GLU A 217 8.13 -10.80 -29.73
CA GLU A 217 7.60 -11.97 -30.44
C GLU A 217 6.26 -12.42 -29.82
N ILE A 218 5.29 -12.82 -30.66
CA ILE A 218 4.11 -13.59 -30.25
C ILE A 218 3.96 -14.77 -31.19
N ASN A 219 4.22 -15.98 -30.68
CA ASN A 219 4.12 -17.22 -31.42
C ASN A 219 2.88 -17.98 -30.96
N ILE A 220 1.99 -18.30 -31.90
CA ILE A 220 0.83 -19.16 -31.69
C ILE A 220 1.07 -20.40 -32.56
N ARG A 221 1.10 -21.58 -31.95
CA ARG A 221 1.38 -22.85 -32.63
C ARG A 221 0.44 -23.96 -32.15
N PRO A 222 0.15 -24.97 -32.99
CA PRO A 222 -0.51 -26.19 -32.53
C PRO A 222 0.25 -26.80 -31.36
N GLY A 223 -0.47 -27.09 -30.29
CA GLY A 223 -0.01 -27.86 -29.14
C GLY A 223 -0.40 -29.33 -29.27
N ARG A 224 -0.28 -30.08 -28.17
CA ARG A 224 -0.73 -31.47 -28.05
C ARG A 224 -1.18 -31.78 -26.63
N SER A 225 -2.00 -32.81 -26.43
CA SER A 225 -2.29 -33.28 -25.07
C SER A 225 -1.02 -33.77 -24.34
N LEU A 226 -1.02 -33.60 -23.02
CA LEU A 226 -0.09 -34.12 -22.02
C LEU A 226 -0.77 -35.14 -21.09
N ALA A 227 -2.06 -35.44 -21.33
CA ALA A 227 -2.70 -36.62 -20.75
C ALA A 227 -2.02 -37.90 -21.28
N LEU A 228 -2.25 -39.03 -20.61
CA LEU A 228 -1.53 -40.28 -20.88
C LEU A 228 -2.49 -41.43 -21.18
N GLY A 229 -2.02 -42.43 -21.92
CA GLY A 229 -2.83 -43.59 -22.29
C GLY A 229 -4.11 -43.21 -23.07
N PRO A 230 -5.25 -43.88 -22.83
CA PRO A 230 -6.51 -43.60 -23.53
C PRO A 230 -6.97 -42.15 -23.44
N ASN A 231 -6.70 -41.47 -22.32
CA ASN A 231 -7.07 -40.07 -22.13
C ASN A 231 -6.33 -39.14 -23.10
N ALA A 232 -5.13 -39.49 -23.57
CA ALA A 232 -4.40 -38.73 -24.58
C ALA A 232 -5.10 -38.75 -25.94
N THR A 233 -5.61 -39.92 -26.33
CA THR A 233 -6.39 -40.12 -27.57
C THR A 233 -7.70 -39.34 -27.49
N LEU A 234 -8.52 -39.61 -26.46
CA LEU A 234 -9.80 -38.93 -26.24
C LEU A 234 -9.64 -37.41 -26.15
N ALA A 235 -8.58 -36.91 -25.51
CA ALA A 235 -8.29 -35.48 -25.46
C ALA A 235 -7.97 -34.89 -26.83
N THR A 236 -7.23 -35.62 -27.68
CA THR A 236 -6.83 -35.16 -29.02
C THR A 236 -7.98 -35.28 -30.03
N GLU A 237 -8.88 -36.23 -29.85
CA GLU A 237 -10.13 -36.38 -30.61
C GLU A 237 -11.15 -35.28 -30.27
N ASN A 238 -11.23 -34.87 -29.00
CA ASN A 238 -12.21 -33.88 -28.54
C ASN A 238 -11.70 -32.43 -28.57
N TYR A 239 -10.39 -32.17 -28.59
CA TYR A 239 -9.83 -30.82 -28.59
C TYR A 239 -8.69 -30.60 -29.59
N ASP A 240 -8.60 -29.38 -30.13
CA ASP A 240 -7.36 -28.82 -30.68
C ASP A 240 -6.64 -27.99 -29.62
N TYR A 241 -5.41 -28.39 -29.32
CA TYR A 241 -4.55 -27.70 -28.36
C TYR A 241 -3.75 -26.61 -29.07
N TRP A 242 -3.55 -25.46 -28.41
CA TRP A 242 -2.71 -24.38 -28.91
C TRP A 242 -1.81 -23.82 -27.81
N ASP A 243 -0.52 -23.68 -28.13
CA ASP A 243 0.47 -22.95 -27.34
C ASP A 243 0.46 -21.48 -27.79
N ILE A 244 0.34 -20.55 -26.83
CA ILE A 244 0.50 -19.11 -27.06
C ILE A 244 1.71 -18.63 -26.26
N GLU A 245 2.81 -18.39 -26.97
CA GLU A 245 4.10 -17.96 -26.41
C GLU A 245 4.31 -16.47 -26.69
N ILE A 246 4.51 -15.67 -25.63
CA ILE A 246 4.65 -14.21 -25.71
C ILE A 246 5.97 -13.79 -25.07
N LYS A 247 6.80 -13.06 -25.81
CA LYS A 247 8.19 -12.76 -25.47
C LYS A 247 8.47 -11.26 -25.56
N ALA A 248 9.10 -10.71 -24.53
CA ALA A 248 9.46 -9.31 -24.44
C ALA A 248 10.67 -9.10 -23.51
N LYS A 249 11.41 -8.01 -23.69
CA LYS A 249 12.36 -7.56 -22.65
C LYS A 249 11.67 -7.39 -21.28
N SER A 250 10.44 -6.84 -21.21
CA SER A 250 9.67 -6.77 -19.96
C SER A 250 8.16 -6.60 -20.18
N PHE A 251 7.35 -6.90 -19.15
CA PHE A 251 5.89 -6.82 -19.17
C PHE A 251 5.31 -6.01 -18.01
N LEU A 252 4.07 -5.54 -18.16
CA LEU A 252 3.28 -4.86 -17.13
C LEU A 252 2.53 -5.87 -16.24
N TYR A 253 2.02 -5.38 -15.09
CA TYR A 253 1.27 -6.19 -14.14
C TYR A 253 0.01 -6.82 -14.78
N LYS A 254 0.01 -8.16 -14.89
CA LYS A 254 -1.02 -8.98 -15.56
C LYS A 254 -1.22 -8.69 -17.06
N GLN A 255 -0.28 -8.01 -17.73
CA GLN A 255 -0.39 -7.63 -19.17
C GLN A 255 -0.69 -8.84 -20.06
N VAL A 256 0.16 -9.87 -20.00
CA VAL A 256 0.06 -11.06 -20.84
C VAL A 256 -1.27 -11.78 -20.62
N ARG A 257 -1.73 -11.88 -19.37
CA ARG A 257 -3.03 -12.49 -19.03
C ARG A 257 -4.20 -11.75 -19.68
N ARG A 258 -4.14 -10.42 -19.79
CA ARG A 258 -5.17 -9.62 -20.50
C ARG A 258 -5.03 -9.72 -22.01
N ILE A 259 -3.81 -9.67 -22.55
CA ILE A 259 -3.55 -9.86 -23.99
C ILE A 259 -4.16 -11.18 -24.47
N VAL A 260 -3.85 -12.28 -23.80
CA VAL A 260 -4.42 -13.61 -24.14
C VAL A 260 -5.94 -13.59 -24.00
N GLY A 261 -6.50 -13.08 -22.89
CA GLY A 261 -7.95 -12.99 -22.71
C GLY A 261 -8.68 -12.19 -23.82
N THR A 262 -8.10 -11.08 -24.29
CA THR A 262 -8.66 -10.28 -25.40
C THR A 262 -8.51 -10.99 -26.75
N LEU A 263 -7.40 -11.67 -26.99
CA LEU A 263 -7.18 -12.45 -28.21
C LEU A 263 -8.18 -13.62 -28.31
N LEU A 264 -8.45 -14.31 -27.21
CA LEU A 264 -9.49 -15.35 -27.15
C LEU A 264 -10.88 -14.76 -27.40
N ALA A 265 -11.26 -13.67 -26.72
CA ALA A 265 -12.56 -13.02 -26.90
C ALA A 265 -12.81 -12.49 -28.34
N LEU A 266 -11.75 -12.18 -29.09
CA LEU A 266 -11.81 -11.81 -30.51
C LEU A 266 -11.99 -13.05 -31.42
N ALA A 267 -11.25 -14.13 -31.14
CA ALA A 267 -11.39 -15.41 -31.82
C ALA A 267 -12.81 -16.01 -31.64
N GLU A 268 -13.38 -15.87 -30.44
CA GLU A 268 -14.77 -16.22 -30.12
C GLU A 268 -15.83 -15.26 -30.69
N ALA A 269 -15.43 -14.24 -31.46
CA ALA A 269 -16.28 -13.18 -32.01
C ALA A 269 -17.03 -12.29 -30.99
N GLY A 270 -16.74 -12.39 -29.68
CA GLY A 270 -17.31 -11.54 -28.63
C GLY A 270 -16.82 -10.08 -28.67
N ILE A 271 -15.74 -9.81 -29.40
CA ILE A 271 -15.18 -8.47 -29.65
C ILE A 271 -14.83 -8.36 -31.14
N ILE A 272 -14.94 -7.17 -31.72
CA ILE A 272 -14.58 -6.88 -33.13
C ILE A 272 -13.22 -6.18 -33.19
N ALA A 273 -12.37 -6.55 -34.15
CA ALA A 273 -10.95 -6.17 -34.22
C ALA A 273 -10.66 -4.66 -34.10
N TYR A 274 -11.50 -3.78 -34.66
CA TYR A 274 -11.29 -2.32 -34.59
C TYR A 274 -11.32 -1.76 -33.15
N LYS A 275 -11.88 -2.50 -32.18
CA LYS A 275 -11.86 -2.14 -30.75
C LYS A 275 -10.47 -2.33 -30.10
N LEU A 276 -9.51 -2.94 -30.80
CA LEU A 276 -8.13 -3.13 -30.35
C LEU A 276 -7.31 -1.83 -30.51
N HIS A 277 -7.65 -0.78 -29.76
CA HIS A 277 -6.93 0.50 -29.82
C HIS A 277 -5.55 0.39 -29.16
N LEU A 278 -4.52 0.62 -29.97
CA LEU A 278 -3.10 0.73 -29.62
C LEU A 278 -2.55 2.04 -30.20
N ARG A 279 -1.53 2.63 -29.56
CA ARG A 279 -0.78 3.78 -30.09
C ARG A 279 0.66 3.36 -30.34
N ALA A 280 1.12 3.50 -31.59
CA ALA A 280 2.48 3.24 -32.03
C ALA A 280 3.39 4.47 -31.80
N VAL A 281 4.71 4.26 -31.73
CA VAL A 281 5.72 5.31 -31.43
C VAL A 281 7.00 5.05 -32.24
N PHE A 282 7.63 6.11 -32.78
CA PHE A 282 8.91 6.07 -33.52
C PHE A 282 10.14 6.35 -32.60
N THR A 283 11.39 6.31 -33.11
CA THR A 283 12.61 6.00 -32.30
C THR A 283 13.92 6.71 -32.72
N CYS A 284 14.85 7.06 -31.78
CA CYS A 284 16.33 7.12 -32.08
C CYS A 284 17.35 7.25 -30.89
N ALA A 285 18.27 6.26 -30.72
CA ALA A 285 19.68 6.23 -30.20
C ALA A 285 20.21 6.93 -28.87
N VAL A 286 20.81 6.20 -27.86
CA VAL A 286 22.29 6.01 -27.53
C VAL A 286 22.91 7.01 -26.47
N PHE A 287 23.87 6.81 -25.52
CA PHE A 287 24.63 5.64 -24.93
C PHE A 287 24.90 5.63 -23.35
N THR A 288 26.13 5.88 -22.80
CA THR A 288 26.67 5.52 -21.41
C THR A 288 27.90 6.39 -20.95
N ILE A 289 28.44 6.43 -19.69
CA ILE A 289 29.22 5.44 -18.83
C ILE A 289 29.33 5.81 -17.29
N GLU A 290 29.69 4.83 -16.41
CA GLU A 290 29.90 4.79 -14.91
C GLU A 290 31.00 5.75 -14.32
N ILE A 291 31.29 5.97 -13.00
CA ILE A 291 31.97 5.10 -11.98
C ILE A 291 31.87 5.64 -10.49
N ARG A 292 31.33 4.80 -9.56
CA ARG A 292 31.64 4.40 -8.13
C ARG A 292 31.93 5.29 -6.87
N PRO A 293 31.61 4.76 -5.64
CA PRO A 293 31.94 5.28 -4.29
C PRO A 293 32.66 4.28 -3.31
N LEU A 294 32.81 4.64 -2.01
CA LEU A 294 33.12 3.80 -0.80
C LEU A 294 32.75 4.62 0.49
N SER A 295 32.70 4.17 1.77
CA SER A 295 33.00 2.91 2.49
C SER A 295 32.02 2.64 3.69
N PHE A 296 32.42 2.03 4.83
CA PHE A 296 31.54 1.53 5.93
C PHE A 296 32.29 1.09 7.22
N GLN A 297 31.74 1.26 8.44
CA GLN A 297 32.09 0.54 9.71
C GLN A 297 30.97 0.74 10.78
N THR A 298 30.65 -0.14 11.76
CA THR A 298 31.07 -1.53 12.09
C THR A 298 29.91 -2.30 12.80
N LYS A 299 29.76 -3.62 12.58
CA LYS A 299 28.83 -4.51 13.31
C LYS A 299 29.60 -5.43 14.30
N ARG A 300 29.39 -5.34 15.63
CA ARG A 300 29.92 -6.37 16.59
C ARG A 300 29.24 -6.41 17.98
N LEU A 301 28.16 -7.18 18.17
CA LEU A 301 27.73 -7.60 19.53
C LEU A 301 26.82 -8.85 19.61
N LEU A 302 25.77 -8.93 18.78
CA LEU A 302 24.54 -9.70 19.06
C LEU A 302 24.58 -11.23 18.78
N LYS A 303 25.69 -11.93 19.04
CA LYS A 303 25.82 -13.37 18.73
C LYS A 303 25.35 -14.34 19.84
N MET A 304 24.93 -13.85 21.02
CA MET A 304 24.62 -14.69 22.19
C MET A 304 23.13 -14.92 22.51
N ILE A 305 22.21 -14.07 22.06
CA ILE A 305 20.85 -14.00 22.66
C ILE A 305 19.94 -15.19 22.27
N LEU A 306 20.01 -15.68 21.03
CA LEU A 306 18.94 -16.51 20.46
C LEU A 306 18.72 -17.87 21.15
N LEU A 307 19.78 -18.56 21.57
CA LEU A 307 19.66 -19.90 22.16
C LEU A 307 19.09 -19.86 23.59
N TYR A 308 19.57 -18.90 24.39
CA TYR A 308 19.14 -18.64 25.77
C TYR A 308 17.63 -18.31 25.82
N GLU A 309 17.18 -17.43 24.93
CA GLU A 309 15.80 -16.93 24.90
C GLU A 309 14.77 -17.98 24.43
N LEU A 310 15.21 -18.99 23.66
CA LEU A 310 14.36 -20.14 23.29
C LEU A 310 14.14 -21.11 24.46
N GLN A 311 15.20 -21.43 25.22
CA GLN A 311 15.12 -22.33 26.36
C GLN A 311 14.28 -21.73 27.50
N LYS A 312 14.47 -20.43 27.78
CA LYS A 312 13.75 -19.68 28.83
C LYS A 312 12.23 -19.61 28.64
N ARG A 313 11.73 -19.81 27.41
CA ARG A 313 10.30 -19.78 27.08
C ARG A 313 9.58 -21.12 27.23
N LEU A 314 10.31 -22.25 27.19
CA LEU A 314 9.67 -23.57 27.28
C LEU A 314 9.12 -23.85 28.69
N ALA A 315 9.79 -23.34 29.73
CA ALA A 315 9.44 -23.54 31.14
C ALA A 315 8.29 -22.66 31.66
N ASN A 316 7.80 -21.68 30.88
CA ASN A 316 6.87 -20.64 31.34
C ASN A 316 5.47 -20.71 30.69
N LEU A 317 5.14 -21.79 29.97
CA LEU A 317 3.83 -21.97 29.36
C LEU A 317 2.84 -22.60 30.35
N ARG A 318 1.74 -21.89 30.66
CA ARG A 318 0.67 -22.39 31.53
C ARG A 318 -0.03 -23.61 30.92
N PRO A 319 -0.46 -24.60 31.73
CA PRO A 319 -1.32 -25.68 31.27
C PRO A 319 -2.54 -25.11 30.55
N THR A 320 -2.89 -25.69 29.39
CA THR A 320 -3.93 -25.16 28.51
C THR A 320 -4.92 -26.27 28.16
N THR A 321 -6.20 -25.93 28.28
CA THR A 321 -7.33 -26.84 28.11
C THR A 321 -8.07 -26.44 26.85
N THR A 322 -8.07 -27.30 25.83
CA THR A 322 -8.61 -27.00 24.49
C THR A 322 -9.94 -27.70 24.32
N ILE A 323 -11.03 -26.96 24.08
CA ILE A 323 -12.33 -27.57 23.75
C ILE A 323 -12.36 -27.81 22.24
N VAL A 324 -12.11 -29.05 21.84
CA VAL A 324 -12.18 -29.48 20.44
C VAL A 324 -13.65 -29.71 20.08
N THR A 325 -14.04 -29.32 18.86
CA THR A 325 -15.40 -29.49 18.33
C THR A 325 -15.31 -30.22 16.99
N THR A 326 -16.05 -31.32 16.84
CA THR A 326 -16.04 -32.15 15.63
C THR A 326 -16.81 -31.51 14.47
N ALA A 327 -16.62 -32.03 13.26
CA ALA A 327 -17.50 -31.77 12.13
C ALA A 327 -18.96 -32.26 12.35
N THR A 328 -19.20 -33.08 13.38
CA THR A 328 -20.55 -33.51 13.83
C THR A 328 -21.11 -32.65 14.97
N GLY A 329 -20.41 -31.58 15.39
CA GLY A 329 -20.86 -30.65 16.43
C GLY A 329 -20.62 -31.11 17.88
N ALA A 330 -20.11 -32.33 18.10
CA ALA A 330 -19.77 -32.82 19.43
C ALA A 330 -18.54 -32.07 19.99
N ARG A 331 -18.58 -31.72 21.29
CA ARG A 331 -17.53 -30.93 21.96
C ARG A 331 -16.88 -31.75 23.07
N TYR A 332 -15.56 -31.81 23.11
CA TYR A 332 -14.81 -32.52 24.15
C TYR A 332 -13.54 -31.79 24.57
N VAL A 333 -13.09 -32.07 25.80
CA VAL A 333 -12.04 -31.33 26.50
C VAL A 333 -10.69 -32.03 26.34
N GLU A 334 -9.86 -31.53 25.43
CA GLU A 334 -8.49 -31.99 25.26
C GLU A 334 -7.55 -31.22 26.20
N ARG A 335 -7.12 -31.87 27.28
CA ARG A 335 -6.05 -31.37 28.18
C ARG A 335 -4.71 -31.84 27.64
N ARG A 336 -3.71 -30.94 27.58
CA ARG A 336 -2.38 -31.24 27.04
C ARG A 336 -1.62 -32.21 27.94
N ARG A 337 -1.73 -33.52 27.65
CA ARG A 337 -1.15 -34.62 28.46
C ARG A 337 0.37 -34.55 28.59
N SER A 338 0.89 -34.79 29.79
CA SER A 338 2.19 -35.43 30.02
C SER A 338 2.12 -36.90 29.61
N SER A 339 3.26 -37.52 29.29
CA SER A 339 3.33 -38.80 28.57
C SER A 339 3.10 -40.05 29.44
N THR A 340 2.11 -40.04 30.35
CA THR A 340 1.96 -41.07 31.40
C THR A 340 0.53 -41.52 31.73
N ASP A 341 -0.52 -40.81 31.30
CA ASP A 341 -1.91 -41.09 31.75
C ASP A 341 -2.87 -41.41 30.58
N GLU A 342 -3.70 -42.45 30.76
CA GLU A 342 -4.52 -43.06 29.69
C GLU A 342 -6.02 -42.68 29.70
N ASP A 343 -6.50 -41.81 30.60
CA ASP A 343 -7.94 -41.51 30.74
C ASP A 343 -8.58 -40.82 29.51
N PRO A 344 -9.78 -41.24 29.07
CA PRO A 344 -10.47 -40.72 27.89
C PRO A 344 -11.01 -39.27 28.07
N PRO A 345 -11.21 -38.52 26.97
CA PRO A 345 -11.60 -37.11 27.04
C PRO A 345 -13.06 -36.87 27.44
N GLU A 346 -13.25 -35.87 28.30
CA GLU A 346 -14.54 -35.44 28.87
C GLU A 346 -15.40 -34.69 27.83
N GLN A 347 -16.65 -35.10 27.64
CA GLN A 347 -17.58 -34.53 26.65
C GLN A 347 -18.49 -33.45 27.29
N LEU A 348 -18.69 -32.32 26.60
CA LEU A 348 -19.47 -31.18 27.09
C LEU A 348 -20.79 -31.01 26.32
N GLU A 349 -21.82 -30.52 27.02
CA GLU A 349 -23.11 -30.19 26.43
C GLU A 349 -23.03 -29.05 25.39
N ALA A 350 -23.96 -29.10 24.43
CA ALA A 350 -24.01 -28.15 23.32
C ALA A 350 -24.62 -26.80 23.73
N ARG A 351 -24.07 -25.71 23.17
CA ARG A 351 -24.68 -24.37 23.16
C ARG A 351 -24.58 -23.77 21.76
N GLN A 352 -25.52 -22.88 21.45
CA GLN A 352 -25.82 -22.39 20.10
C GLN A 352 -24.66 -21.64 19.40
N TYR A 353 -24.83 -21.47 18.10
CA TYR A 353 -23.87 -20.90 17.15
C TYR A 353 -23.44 -19.46 17.48
N GLY A 354 -22.21 -19.11 17.07
CA GLY A 354 -21.68 -17.75 17.22
C GLY A 354 -22.14 -16.81 16.09
N PHE A 355 -22.52 -15.59 16.44
CA PHE A 355 -23.02 -14.57 15.51
C PHE A 355 -22.25 -13.26 15.65
N VAL A 356 -22.32 -12.41 14.62
CA VAL A 356 -21.90 -11.00 14.71
C VAL A 356 -22.91 -10.25 15.58
N VAL A 357 -22.48 -9.74 16.73
CA VAL A 357 -23.30 -8.96 17.65
C VAL A 357 -23.52 -7.56 17.05
N ASP A 358 -24.78 -7.17 16.88
CA ASP A 358 -25.16 -5.79 16.57
C ASP A 358 -25.30 -4.98 17.86
N SER A 359 -25.05 -3.68 17.80
CA SER A 359 -25.09 -2.73 18.91
C SER A 359 -25.93 -1.48 18.63
N LYS A 360 -26.63 -1.42 17.48
CA LYS A 360 -27.58 -0.36 17.15
C LYS A 360 -28.96 -0.98 16.83
N PRO A 361 -30.04 -0.63 17.54
CA PRO A 361 -31.38 -1.12 17.21
C PRO A 361 -31.88 -0.48 15.90
N ASP A 362 -32.29 -1.29 14.93
CA ASP A 362 -32.75 -0.86 13.61
C ASP A 362 -34.17 -1.37 13.30
N ALA A 363 -35.13 -0.82 14.04
CA ALA A 363 -36.53 -1.25 14.01
C ALA A 363 -37.30 -0.90 12.72
N VAL A 364 -36.65 -0.38 11.67
CA VAL A 364 -37.32 0.06 10.43
C VAL A 364 -37.05 -0.92 9.27
N PRO A 365 -38.10 -1.60 8.74
CA PRO A 365 -37.96 -2.44 7.56
C PRO A 365 -37.88 -1.58 6.28
N ALA A 366 -36.84 -1.82 5.47
CA ALA A 366 -36.66 -1.18 4.18
C ALA A 366 -37.59 -1.84 3.13
N CYS A 367 -38.39 -1.03 2.43
CA CYS A 367 -39.29 -1.54 1.38
C CYS A 367 -38.50 -1.71 0.07
N ILE A 368 -38.30 -2.96 -0.37
CA ILE A 368 -37.46 -3.30 -1.52
C ILE A 368 -38.29 -3.42 -2.80
N LEU A 369 -39.50 -3.98 -2.70
CA LEU A 369 -40.53 -3.91 -3.73
C LEU A 369 -41.82 -3.44 -3.06
N SER A 370 -42.32 -2.27 -3.47
CA SER A 370 -43.53 -1.61 -2.95
C SER A 370 -44.82 -2.45 -3.08
N GLU A 371 -44.77 -3.49 -3.90
CA GLU A 371 -45.83 -4.50 -4.02
C GLU A 371 -46.02 -5.37 -2.76
N PHE A 372 -44.93 -5.83 -2.11
CA PHE A 372 -45.00 -6.83 -1.02
C PHE A 372 -43.69 -7.12 -0.24
N LEU A 373 -42.48 -6.70 -0.68
CA LEU A 373 -41.20 -7.22 -0.18
C LEU A 373 -40.42 -6.21 0.67
N TYR A 374 -40.15 -6.58 1.93
CA TYR A 374 -39.41 -5.79 2.91
C TYR A 374 -38.15 -6.51 3.43
N LEU A 375 -37.14 -5.74 3.83
CA LEU A 375 -35.85 -6.18 4.37
C LEU A 375 -35.58 -5.51 5.73
N GLY A 376 -35.35 -6.30 6.79
CA GLY A 376 -35.19 -5.79 8.17
C GLY A 376 -33.97 -6.36 8.94
N SER A 377 -33.65 -5.75 10.07
CA SER A 377 -32.92 -6.39 11.17
C SER A 377 -33.88 -7.26 12.01
N GLN A 378 -33.38 -7.93 13.05
CA GLN A 378 -34.25 -8.59 14.02
C GLN A 378 -35.20 -7.61 14.74
N ASP A 379 -34.78 -6.36 14.97
CA ASP A 379 -35.55 -5.35 15.72
C ASP A 379 -36.76 -4.85 14.93
N ALA A 380 -36.75 -5.04 13.60
CA ALA A 380 -37.89 -4.77 12.75
C ALA A 380 -39.05 -5.78 12.93
N VAL A 381 -38.84 -6.89 13.66
CA VAL A 381 -39.89 -7.86 14.02
C VAL A 381 -40.63 -7.36 15.26
N SER A 382 -41.67 -6.54 15.03
CA SER A 382 -42.54 -6.02 16.09
C SER A 382 -44.01 -6.02 15.67
N SER A 383 -44.90 -6.11 16.65
CA SER A 383 -46.35 -6.10 16.42
C SER A 383 -46.84 -4.76 15.84
N GLU A 384 -46.16 -3.64 16.15
CA GLU A 384 -46.37 -2.35 15.48
C GLU A 384 -46.05 -2.45 13.98
N ASN A 385 -44.87 -2.99 13.61
CA ASN A 385 -44.46 -3.12 12.22
C ASN A 385 -45.35 -4.08 11.42
N VAL A 386 -45.85 -5.15 12.07
CA VAL A 386 -46.81 -6.07 11.44
C VAL A 386 -48.08 -5.34 10.99
N LEU A 387 -48.64 -4.47 11.84
CA LEU A 387 -49.81 -3.66 11.49
C LEU A 387 -49.44 -2.56 10.46
N LYS A 388 -48.37 -1.81 10.73
CA LYS A 388 -47.93 -0.62 9.97
C LYS A 388 -47.53 -0.92 8.51
N TYR A 389 -46.96 -2.09 8.25
CA TYR A 389 -46.54 -2.53 6.92
C TYR A 389 -47.41 -3.68 6.37
N ASN A 390 -48.53 -4.01 7.03
CA ASN A 390 -49.44 -5.11 6.69
C ASN A 390 -48.71 -6.45 6.46
N LEU A 391 -47.76 -6.77 7.34
CA LEU A 391 -46.95 -7.98 7.21
C LEU A 391 -47.82 -9.22 7.44
N THR A 392 -47.67 -10.19 6.55
CA THR A 392 -48.37 -11.49 6.59
C THR A 392 -47.40 -12.66 6.75
N HIS A 393 -46.13 -12.45 6.37
CA HIS A 393 -45.07 -13.44 6.41
C HIS A 393 -43.76 -12.83 6.99
N ILE A 394 -43.02 -13.59 7.79
CA ILE A 394 -41.67 -13.22 8.26
C ILE A 394 -40.70 -14.37 8.00
N LEU A 395 -39.55 -14.05 7.40
CA LEU A 395 -38.48 -14.97 7.05
C LEU A 395 -37.19 -14.62 7.82
N SER A 396 -36.79 -15.48 8.76
CA SER A 396 -35.72 -15.25 9.73
C SER A 396 -34.47 -16.04 9.31
N VAL A 397 -33.47 -15.37 8.75
CA VAL A 397 -32.28 -16.01 8.14
C VAL A 397 -31.08 -15.93 9.08
N GLY A 398 -30.54 -17.09 9.45
CA GLY A 398 -29.38 -17.22 10.34
C GLY A 398 -29.71 -17.12 11.82
N ILE A 399 -30.59 -16.18 12.19
CA ILE A 399 -31.14 -16.03 13.54
C ILE A 399 -32.61 -16.48 13.59
N GLU A 400 -33.05 -17.03 14.72
CA GLU A 400 -34.45 -17.36 14.97
C GLU A 400 -35.31 -16.09 15.07
N THR A 401 -36.63 -16.23 14.94
CA THR A 401 -37.56 -15.10 15.10
C THR A 401 -37.52 -14.61 16.55
N PRO A 402 -37.40 -13.30 16.82
CA PRO A 402 -37.46 -12.76 18.17
C PRO A 402 -38.74 -13.18 18.92
N ASN A 403 -38.60 -13.47 20.22
CA ASN A 403 -39.71 -13.91 21.06
C ASN A 403 -40.61 -12.72 21.46
N VAL A 404 -41.51 -12.35 20.56
CA VAL A 404 -42.44 -11.22 20.64
C VAL A 404 -43.87 -11.71 20.38
N GLU A 405 -44.87 -11.10 21.01
CA GLU A 405 -46.28 -11.43 20.78
C GLU A 405 -46.75 -10.97 19.38
N LEU A 406 -46.60 -11.87 18.41
CA LEU A 406 -47.01 -11.70 17.02
C LEU A 406 -48.42 -12.30 16.78
N PRO A 407 -49.25 -11.73 15.90
CA PRO A 407 -50.59 -12.27 15.62
C PRO A 407 -50.56 -13.72 15.13
N PRO A 408 -51.46 -14.62 15.59
CA PRO A 408 -51.46 -16.04 15.21
C PRO A 408 -51.82 -16.31 13.73
N THR A 409 -52.22 -15.28 12.99
CA THR A 409 -52.42 -15.30 11.53
C THR A 409 -51.13 -15.08 10.73
N LEU A 410 -50.03 -14.68 11.39
CA LEU A 410 -48.75 -14.37 10.77
C LEU A 410 -47.93 -15.64 10.52
N LYS A 411 -47.45 -15.84 9.28
CA LYS A 411 -46.60 -16.99 8.94
C LYS A 411 -45.13 -16.69 9.17
N CYS A 412 -44.50 -17.32 10.15
CA CYS A 412 -43.06 -17.19 10.41
C CYS A 412 -42.27 -18.42 9.94
N LYS A 413 -41.07 -18.22 9.40
CA LYS A 413 -40.17 -19.31 8.97
C LYS A 413 -38.71 -18.96 9.28
N HIS A 414 -38.04 -19.78 10.09
CA HIS A 414 -36.59 -19.66 10.31
C HIS A 414 -35.81 -20.52 9.31
N LEU A 415 -34.66 -20.02 8.84
CA LEU A 415 -33.67 -20.74 8.03
C LEU A 415 -32.29 -20.65 8.70
N PRO A 416 -31.74 -21.76 9.24
CA PRO A 416 -30.42 -21.75 9.87
C PRO A 416 -29.34 -21.50 8.82
N CYS A 417 -28.50 -20.48 9.06
CA CYS A 417 -27.49 -20.00 8.12
C CYS A 417 -26.36 -19.28 8.87
N LEU A 418 -25.15 -19.84 8.85
CA LEU A 418 -23.99 -19.20 9.48
C LEU A 418 -23.58 -17.93 8.72
N ASP A 419 -23.18 -16.88 9.46
CA ASP A 419 -22.73 -15.62 8.85
C ASP A 419 -21.21 -15.59 8.61
N VAL A 420 -20.71 -16.58 7.84
CA VAL A 420 -19.32 -16.64 7.38
C VAL A 420 -19.23 -16.65 5.83
N PRO A 421 -18.12 -16.21 5.22
CA PRO A 421 -17.97 -16.18 3.76
C PRO A 421 -18.09 -17.56 3.08
N GLU A 422 -17.77 -18.63 3.80
CA GLU A 422 -17.73 -20.01 3.30
C GLU A 422 -19.13 -20.68 3.23
N THR A 423 -20.16 -20.06 3.82
CA THR A 423 -21.51 -20.63 3.85
C THR A 423 -22.18 -20.59 2.47
N ASN A 424 -22.42 -21.76 1.88
CA ASN A 424 -23.11 -21.90 0.60
C ASN A 424 -24.62 -21.59 0.71
N ILE A 425 -24.99 -20.30 0.61
CA ILE A 425 -26.38 -19.84 0.61
C ILE A 425 -27.18 -20.45 -0.57
N LEU A 426 -26.54 -20.67 -1.72
CA LEU A 426 -27.21 -21.02 -2.98
C LEU A 426 -27.90 -22.39 -2.99
N GLN A 427 -27.37 -23.36 -2.24
CA GLN A 427 -27.80 -24.76 -2.32
C GLN A 427 -29.03 -25.09 -1.45
N TYR A 428 -29.20 -24.42 -0.32
CA TYR A 428 -30.26 -24.75 0.66
C TYR A 428 -31.05 -23.52 1.11
N VAL A 429 -30.37 -22.44 1.50
CA VAL A 429 -31.03 -21.25 2.07
C VAL A 429 -31.79 -20.48 1.01
N LEU A 430 -31.17 -20.20 -0.15
CA LEU A 430 -31.76 -19.36 -1.19
C LEU A 430 -33.03 -19.98 -1.83
N PRO A 431 -33.09 -21.27 -2.20
CA PRO A 431 -34.31 -21.86 -2.77
C PRO A 431 -35.49 -21.79 -1.79
N VAL A 432 -35.27 -22.25 -0.56
CA VAL A 432 -36.32 -22.35 0.49
C VAL A 432 -36.79 -20.96 0.97
N ALA A 433 -35.93 -19.94 0.86
CA ALA A 433 -36.28 -18.54 1.03
C ALA A 433 -37.11 -17.98 -0.13
N ILE A 434 -36.67 -18.21 -1.37
CA ILE A 434 -37.33 -17.72 -2.59
C ILE A 434 -38.78 -18.19 -2.64
N ASP A 435 -39.03 -19.46 -2.36
CA ASP A 435 -40.37 -20.03 -2.49
C ASP A 435 -41.32 -19.48 -1.39
N PHE A 436 -40.81 -19.24 -0.17
CA PHE A 436 -41.59 -18.56 0.88
C PHE A 436 -41.90 -17.09 0.58
N ILE A 437 -41.01 -16.40 -0.15
CA ILE A 437 -41.24 -15.03 -0.64
C ILE A 437 -42.29 -15.03 -1.78
N GLU A 438 -42.29 -16.05 -2.63
CA GLU A 438 -43.36 -16.24 -3.64
C GLU A 438 -44.71 -16.65 -3.04
N ASP A 439 -44.74 -17.47 -1.98
CA ASP A 439 -45.96 -17.84 -1.25
C ASP A 439 -46.70 -16.59 -0.72
N ALA A 440 -45.94 -15.66 -0.11
CA ALA A 440 -46.48 -14.39 0.37
C ALA A 440 -47.08 -13.54 -0.76
N ARG A 441 -46.36 -13.44 -1.88
CA ARG A 441 -46.81 -12.71 -3.08
C ARG A 441 -48.07 -13.35 -3.70
N ALA A 442 -48.12 -14.68 -3.78
CA ALA A 442 -49.27 -15.42 -4.30
C ALA A 442 -50.51 -15.22 -3.42
N ALA A 443 -50.34 -15.13 -2.11
CA ALA A 443 -51.37 -14.75 -1.15
C ALA A 443 -51.72 -13.24 -1.13
N LYS A 444 -51.07 -12.42 -1.98
CA LYS A 444 -51.17 -10.94 -2.00
C LYS A 444 -50.85 -10.26 -0.66
N GLY A 445 -49.93 -10.83 0.12
CA GLY A 445 -49.54 -10.31 1.44
C GLY A 445 -48.07 -9.91 1.52
N CYS A 446 -47.75 -8.95 2.39
CA CYS A 446 -46.37 -8.48 2.56
C CYS A 446 -45.50 -9.49 3.31
N VAL A 447 -44.22 -9.56 2.96
CA VAL A 447 -43.19 -10.39 3.61
C VAL A 447 -42.01 -9.55 4.08
N LEU A 448 -41.58 -9.78 5.32
CA LEU A 448 -40.35 -9.23 5.89
C LEU A 448 -39.25 -10.30 5.92
N VAL A 449 -38.13 -10.06 5.23
CA VAL A 449 -36.93 -10.90 5.31
C VAL A 449 -35.93 -10.25 6.25
N HIS A 450 -35.49 -10.94 7.30
CA HIS A 450 -34.52 -10.41 8.26
C HIS A 450 -33.39 -11.41 8.59
N CYS A 451 -32.30 -10.86 9.13
CA CYS A 451 -31.27 -11.62 9.86
C CYS A 451 -30.98 -10.86 11.17
N ASN A 452 -29.78 -10.94 11.75
CA ASN A 452 -29.46 -10.13 12.93
C ASN A 452 -29.47 -8.62 12.58
N ALA A 453 -28.45 -8.13 11.87
CA ALA A 453 -28.30 -6.71 11.48
C ALA A 453 -29.07 -6.29 10.20
N GLY A 454 -29.79 -7.21 9.55
CA GLY A 454 -30.44 -6.99 8.25
C GLY A 454 -29.51 -6.75 7.04
N VAL A 455 -28.20 -6.70 7.26
CA VAL A 455 -27.17 -6.30 6.27
C VAL A 455 -26.55 -7.48 5.49
N SER A 456 -26.37 -8.65 6.10
CA SER A 456 -25.63 -9.76 5.49
C SER A 456 -26.53 -10.81 4.84
N ARG A 457 -27.11 -11.73 5.64
CA ARG A 457 -27.79 -12.93 5.12
C ARG A 457 -29.15 -12.63 4.50
N SER A 458 -29.96 -11.76 5.11
CA SER A 458 -31.25 -11.34 4.54
C SER A 458 -31.08 -10.54 3.26
N ALA A 459 -30.15 -9.58 3.22
CA ALA A 459 -29.85 -8.82 2.02
C ALA A 459 -29.33 -9.72 0.88
N SER A 460 -28.47 -10.70 1.19
CA SER A 460 -27.99 -11.71 0.22
C SER A 460 -29.14 -12.56 -0.34
N VAL A 461 -30.09 -12.95 0.51
CA VAL A 461 -31.32 -13.67 0.11
C VAL A 461 -32.22 -12.80 -0.77
N VAL A 462 -32.42 -11.52 -0.42
CA VAL A 462 -33.25 -10.59 -1.22
C VAL A 462 -32.60 -10.29 -2.57
N ILE A 463 -31.28 -10.05 -2.64
CA ILE A 463 -30.55 -9.89 -3.90
C ILE A 463 -30.69 -11.15 -4.76
N GLY A 464 -30.51 -12.33 -4.18
CA GLY A 464 -30.70 -13.61 -4.86
C GLY A 464 -32.14 -13.83 -5.36
N TYR A 465 -33.15 -13.41 -4.58
CA TYR A 465 -34.55 -13.43 -4.98
C TYR A 465 -34.82 -12.51 -6.18
N LEU A 466 -34.37 -11.26 -6.12
CA LEU A 466 -34.52 -10.30 -7.23
C LEU A 466 -33.87 -10.83 -8.53
N MET A 467 -32.66 -11.39 -8.43
CA MET A 467 -31.98 -12.01 -9.56
C MET A 467 -32.69 -13.26 -10.11
N LYS A 468 -33.41 -14.03 -9.27
CA LYS A 468 -33.97 -15.33 -9.65
C LYS A 468 -35.47 -15.30 -9.97
N ARG A 469 -36.22 -14.31 -9.47
CA ARG A 469 -37.68 -14.15 -9.64
C ARG A 469 -38.11 -12.78 -10.17
N ARG A 470 -37.19 -11.82 -10.38
CA ARG A 470 -37.47 -10.52 -11.05
C ARG A 470 -36.53 -10.20 -12.22
N ASP A 471 -35.75 -11.19 -12.67
CA ASP A 471 -34.82 -11.11 -13.82
C ASP A 471 -33.80 -9.94 -13.75
N MET A 472 -33.56 -9.40 -12.56
CA MET A 472 -32.61 -8.32 -12.35
C MET A 472 -31.17 -8.84 -12.45
N ARG A 473 -30.29 -8.11 -13.15
CA ARG A 473 -28.86 -8.42 -13.12
C ARG A 473 -28.33 -8.17 -11.71
N PHE A 474 -27.23 -8.83 -11.33
CA PHE A 474 -26.64 -8.68 -9.99
C PHE A 474 -26.42 -7.21 -9.61
N GLU A 475 -25.92 -6.38 -10.53
CA GLU A 475 -25.69 -4.96 -10.29
C GLU A 475 -26.99 -4.18 -10.04
N GLU A 476 -28.09 -4.53 -10.70
CA GLU A 476 -29.40 -3.89 -10.51
C GLU A 476 -30.03 -4.30 -9.18
N ALA A 477 -30.04 -5.60 -8.88
CA ALA A 477 -30.53 -6.13 -7.61
C ALA A 477 -29.72 -5.61 -6.41
N TYR A 478 -28.38 -5.58 -6.53
CA TYR A 478 -27.49 -5.04 -5.50
C TYR A 478 -27.70 -3.53 -5.31
N ASN A 479 -27.76 -2.74 -6.39
CA ASN A 479 -27.95 -1.30 -6.28
C ASN A 479 -29.34 -0.94 -5.74
N LEU A 480 -30.40 -1.67 -6.10
CA LEU A 480 -31.75 -1.48 -5.55
C LEU A 480 -31.80 -1.77 -4.04
N VAL A 481 -31.22 -2.90 -3.61
CA VAL A 481 -31.16 -3.23 -2.18
C VAL A 481 -30.31 -2.20 -1.42
N LYS A 482 -29.20 -1.75 -2.00
CA LYS A 482 -28.32 -0.73 -1.42
C LYS A 482 -28.94 0.68 -1.40
N SER A 483 -29.84 1.03 -2.32
CA SER A 483 -30.53 2.33 -2.27
C SER A 483 -31.59 2.40 -1.18
N TRP A 484 -32.21 1.26 -0.83
CA TRP A 484 -33.24 1.17 0.20
C TRP A 484 -32.70 0.82 1.60
N ARG A 485 -31.63 0.02 1.68
CA ARG A 485 -30.88 -0.25 2.91
C ARG A 485 -29.38 -0.02 2.62
N PRO A 486 -28.89 1.22 2.70
CA PRO A 486 -27.48 1.51 2.45
C PRO A 486 -26.60 0.77 3.46
N PHE A 487 -25.83 -0.19 2.95
CA PHE A 487 -24.69 -0.72 3.68
C PHE A 487 -23.73 0.44 4.00
N ASP A 488 -23.22 0.51 5.23
CA ASP A 488 -22.35 1.57 5.75
C ASP A 488 -20.92 1.53 5.13
N GLU A 489 -20.84 1.63 3.79
CA GLU A 489 -19.60 1.95 3.08
C GLU A 489 -19.30 3.45 3.27
N GLN A 490 -18.42 3.76 4.22
CA GLN A 490 -17.90 5.12 4.38
C GLN A 490 -17.34 5.67 3.04
N PRO A 491 -17.58 6.95 2.69
CA PRO A 491 -17.91 7.28 1.31
C PRO A 491 -16.71 7.23 0.32
N ALA A 492 -16.79 6.32 -0.65
CA ALA A 492 -15.74 6.11 -1.66
C ALA A 492 -15.84 7.07 -2.88
N GLN A 493 -16.34 8.30 -2.72
CA GLN A 493 -16.52 9.28 -3.80
C GLN A 493 -16.17 10.74 -3.42
N GLN A 494 -14.92 11.03 -3.02
CA GLN A 494 -14.41 12.42 -3.07
C GLN A 494 -12.87 12.59 -3.08
N VAL A 495 -12.10 11.65 -3.66
CA VAL A 495 -10.62 11.79 -3.76
C VAL A 495 -10.12 11.45 -5.16
N CYS A 496 -10.06 12.45 -6.04
CA CYS A 496 -9.38 12.39 -7.35
C CYS A 496 -8.74 13.73 -7.75
N GLN A 497 -7.98 14.34 -6.84
CA GLN A 497 -6.91 15.30 -7.16
C GLN A 497 -5.74 15.13 -6.16
N GLN A 498 -4.54 15.46 -6.64
CA GLN A 498 -3.19 15.27 -6.03
C GLN A 498 -2.87 13.96 -5.30
N GLN A 499 -2.01 13.13 -5.93
CA GLN A 499 -0.75 12.64 -5.31
C GLN A 499 0.07 11.83 -6.33
N ALA A 500 1.06 12.46 -6.98
CA ALA A 500 1.89 11.81 -8.00
C ALA A 500 3.33 12.35 -8.11
N ARG A 501 3.96 12.71 -6.98
CA ARG A 501 5.40 12.99 -6.79
C ARG A 501 5.73 12.56 -5.34
N ASN A 502 6.87 11.97 -4.97
CA ASN A 502 7.95 11.33 -5.72
C ASN A 502 8.40 10.05 -4.99
N LYS A 503 8.96 9.05 -5.71
CA LYS A 503 10.05 8.22 -5.15
C LYS A 503 10.82 7.44 -6.22
N ASN A 504 12.13 7.64 -6.18
CA ASN A 504 13.21 6.85 -6.80
C ASN A 504 13.38 6.98 -8.32
N LYS A 505 14.24 7.95 -8.67
CA LYS A 505 15.08 7.99 -9.88
C LYS A 505 15.65 6.61 -10.23
N HIS A 506 15.59 6.21 -11.50
CA HIS A 506 16.54 5.24 -12.09
C HIS A 506 16.56 5.19 -13.64
N TYR A 507 16.01 6.20 -14.32
CA TYR A 507 16.11 6.40 -15.76
C TYR A 507 16.58 7.84 -16.00
N ARG A 508 17.63 8.03 -16.79
CA ARG A 508 18.03 9.33 -17.36
C ARG A 508 18.80 9.20 -18.68
N ASP A 509 19.41 8.04 -18.93
CA ASP A 509 20.26 7.81 -20.10
C ASP A 509 19.51 7.10 -21.24
N TYR A 510 18.74 7.84 -22.05
CA TYR A 510 18.47 7.59 -23.48
C TYR A 510 17.54 8.69 -24.04
N TYR A 511 18.03 9.41 -25.05
CA TYR A 511 17.34 10.40 -25.90
C TYR A 511 17.21 11.83 -25.29
N PRO A 512 17.59 12.89 -26.04
CA PRO A 512 17.42 14.28 -25.62
C PRO A 512 16.21 14.97 -26.28
N GLU A 513 15.23 15.38 -25.49
CA GLU A 513 14.30 16.47 -25.80
C GLU A 513 14.20 17.39 -24.57
N GLU A 514 13.69 18.61 -24.74
CA GLU A 514 13.96 19.78 -23.88
C GLU A 514 13.91 19.52 -22.35
N THR A 515 15.00 19.87 -21.67
CA THR A 515 15.18 19.59 -20.24
C THR A 515 14.46 20.62 -19.37
N GLU A 516 13.35 20.23 -18.73
CA GLU A 516 12.97 20.81 -17.44
C GLU A 516 14.14 20.61 -16.46
N GLU A 517 14.64 21.69 -15.85
CA GLU A 517 15.81 21.63 -14.97
C GLU A 517 15.50 20.82 -13.70
N GLU A 518 16.12 19.64 -13.52
CA GLU A 518 16.22 19.04 -12.18
C GLU A 518 17.20 19.88 -11.34
N ILE A 519 16.67 20.89 -10.66
CA ILE A 519 17.48 21.76 -9.79
C ILE A 519 18.00 20.97 -8.59
N GLU A 520 19.33 20.94 -8.42
CA GLU A 520 19.97 20.21 -7.33
C GLU A 520 19.57 20.77 -5.95
N GLY A 521 19.44 19.87 -4.97
CA GLY A 521 18.94 20.18 -3.63
C GLY A 521 17.43 20.43 -3.54
N MET A 522 16.73 20.65 -4.65
CA MET A 522 15.30 20.96 -4.68
C MET A 522 14.41 19.76 -5.05
N SER A 523 13.13 19.90 -4.72
CA SER A 523 12.04 19.00 -5.08
C SER A 523 10.94 19.79 -5.77
N LEU A 524 10.56 19.36 -6.97
CA LEU A 524 9.40 19.90 -7.68
C LEU A 524 8.10 19.48 -6.95
N ILE A 525 7.31 20.46 -6.53
CA ILE A 525 6.04 20.30 -5.80
C ILE A 525 4.88 20.49 -6.80
N PRO A 526 3.89 19.57 -6.84
CA PRO A 526 2.72 19.73 -7.71
C PRO A 526 1.69 20.68 -7.11
N GLY A 527 1.24 21.64 -7.93
CA GLY A 527 0.22 22.62 -7.60
C GLY A 527 -1.21 22.09 -7.76
N GLY A 528 -2.07 22.92 -8.34
CA GLY A 528 -3.52 22.73 -8.37
C GLY A 528 -4.20 23.21 -7.08
N SER A 529 -5.47 22.87 -6.94
CA SER A 529 -6.32 23.30 -5.81
C SER A 529 -6.11 22.39 -4.59
N GLN A 530 -5.68 22.95 -3.46
CA GLN A 530 -5.32 22.24 -2.23
C GLN A 530 -6.02 22.87 -1.02
N TYR A 531 -6.35 22.08 0.00
CA TYR A 531 -6.85 22.61 1.27
C TYR A 531 -5.70 22.95 2.23
N ILE A 532 -5.72 24.18 2.77
CA ILE A 532 -4.80 24.65 3.82
C ILE A 532 -5.57 25.17 5.03
N GLY A 533 -4.92 25.19 6.20
CA GLY A 533 -5.56 25.46 7.49
C GLY A 533 -6.29 24.26 8.09
N THR A 534 -7.17 24.52 9.04
CA THR A 534 -8.04 23.54 9.72
C THR A 534 -9.21 24.24 10.40
N ASP A 535 -10.44 23.73 10.26
CA ASP A 535 -11.60 24.21 11.02
C ASP A 535 -11.59 23.71 12.49
N GLU A 536 -10.65 22.81 12.81
CA GLU A 536 -10.30 22.40 14.18
C GLU A 536 -8.93 23.00 14.56
N PRO A 537 -8.85 24.31 14.88
CA PRO A 537 -7.60 24.95 15.31
C PRO A 537 -7.23 24.52 16.73
N HIS A 538 -5.96 24.23 17.00
CA HIS A 538 -5.55 23.89 18.37
C HIS A 538 -5.35 25.15 19.25
N PHE A 539 -4.92 26.25 18.64
CA PHE A 539 -4.78 27.55 19.28
C PHE A 539 -5.57 28.59 18.45
N MET A 540 -6.66 29.12 18.99
CA MET A 540 -7.51 30.10 18.29
C MET A 540 -6.73 31.35 17.85
N ALA A 541 -5.75 31.78 18.65
CA ALA A 541 -4.91 32.95 18.39
C ALA A 541 -3.91 32.77 17.23
N ASP A 542 -3.69 31.54 16.75
CA ASP A 542 -2.81 31.30 15.61
C ASP A 542 -3.53 31.46 14.26
N HIS A 543 -4.86 31.58 14.27
CA HIS A 543 -5.69 31.66 13.06
C HIS A 543 -5.46 30.48 12.08
N GLU A 544 -5.33 29.25 12.60
CA GLU A 544 -5.24 28.04 11.77
C GLU A 544 -6.53 27.80 10.95
N SER A 545 -7.66 28.36 11.41
CA SER A 545 -8.99 28.34 10.79
C SER A 545 -9.33 29.64 10.04
N PRO A 546 -10.18 29.62 9.00
CA PRO A 546 -10.87 28.44 8.46
C PRO A 546 -9.98 27.60 7.53
N GLU A 547 -10.35 26.34 7.31
CA GLU A 547 -9.83 25.56 6.20
C GLU A 547 -10.28 26.21 4.88
N ARG A 548 -9.33 26.43 3.96
CA ARG A 548 -9.58 27.12 2.69
C ARG A 548 -8.92 26.43 1.52
N LEU A 549 -9.61 26.43 0.38
CA LEU A 549 -9.09 25.89 -0.88
C LEU A 549 -8.25 26.98 -1.58
N VAL A 550 -6.96 26.71 -1.77
CA VAL A 550 -6.02 27.59 -2.49
C VAL A 550 -5.51 26.90 -3.75
N LYS A 551 -5.44 27.63 -4.87
CA LYS A 551 -4.87 27.13 -6.12
C LYS A 551 -3.43 27.61 -6.26
N LEU A 552 -2.50 26.67 -6.36
CA LEU A 552 -1.08 26.95 -6.62
C LEU A 552 -0.68 26.51 -8.04
N ASN A 553 0.41 27.10 -8.55
CA ASN A 553 1.14 26.56 -9.69
C ASN A 553 2.10 25.45 -9.21
N ASP A 554 2.78 24.78 -10.15
CA ASP A 554 3.96 23.98 -9.80
C ASP A 554 5.12 24.91 -9.39
N PHE A 555 5.93 24.47 -8.43
CA PHE A 555 7.09 25.21 -7.92
C PHE A 555 8.14 24.26 -7.35
N TYR A 556 9.40 24.68 -7.31
CA TYR A 556 10.48 23.97 -6.63
C TYR A 556 10.58 24.42 -5.16
N LEU A 557 10.83 23.48 -4.25
CA LEU A 557 11.13 23.73 -2.83
C LEU A 557 12.40 22.97 -2.42
N ASP A 558 13.28 23.59 -1.63
CA ASP A 558 14.45 22.92 -1.06
C ASP A 558 14.03 21.69 -0.23
N LYS A 559 14.71 20.56 -0.43
CA LYS A 559 14.42 19.31 0.30
C LYS A 559 14.72 19.38 1.78
N TYR A 560 15.69 20.23 2.10
CA TYR A 560 16.34 20.39 3.39
C TYR A 560 16.15 21.82 3.88
N GLU A 561 16.31 22.07 5.17
CA GLU A 561 16.56 23.43 5.65
C GLU A 561 17.92 23.92 5.10
N VAL A 562 18.14 25.24 4.99
CA VAL A 562 19.46 25.77 4.62
C VAL A 562 20.45 25.43 5.73
N SER A 563 21.51 24.67 5.42
CA SER A 563 22.51 24.29 6.42
C SER A 563 23.59 25.36 6.63
N ASN A 564 24.28 25.31 7.77
CA ASN A 564 25.38 26.22 8.09
C ASN A 564 26.47 26.25 6.99
N ALA A 565 26.84 25.08 6.42
CA ALA A 565 27.80 25.00 5.31
C ALA A 565 27.33 25.66 4.00
N ASN A 566 26.02 25.81 3.79
CA ASN A 566 25.50 26.51 2.62
C ASN A 566 25.34 28.02 2.89
N PHE A 567 24.88 28.39 4.08
CA PHE A 567 24.85 29.80 4.50
C PHE A 567 26.26 30.42 4.59
N ALA A 568 27.26 29.64 4.99
CA ALA A 568 28.66 30.07 4.97
C ALA A 568 29.15 30.48 3.58
N LYS A 569 28.76 29.76 2.52
CA LYS A 569 29.11 30.10 1.12
C LYS A 569 28.48 31.42 0.67
N PHE A 570 27.24 31.68 1.09
CA PHE A 570 26.58 32.97 0.85
C PHE A 570 27.38 34.10 1.50
N VAL A 571 27.68 33.97 2.80
CA VAL A 571 28.41 35.00 3.55
C VAL A 571 29.84 35.17 3.05
N GLU A 572 30.53 34.10 2.64
CA GLU A 572 31.86 34.16 2.01
C GLU A 572 31.81 34.88 0.64
N ALA A 573 30.82 34.58 -0.20
CA ALA A 573 30.68 35.17 -1.53
C ALA A 573 30.19 36.62 -1.55
N THR A 574 29.57 37.10 -0.48
CA THR A 574 28.92 38.43 -0.41
C THR A 574 29.42 39.32 0.73
N ASN A 575 30.23 38.79 1.65
CA ASN A 575 30.59 39.41 2.93
C ASN A 575 29.37 39.85 3.77
N TYR A 576 28.25 39.13 3.68
CA TYR A 576 27.00 39.49 4.34
C TYR A 576 27.07 39.34 5.87
N THR A 577 26.75 40.41 6.58
CA THR A 577 26.55 40.43 8.04
C THR A 577 25.07 40.27 8.36
N THR A 578 24.68 39.26 9.16
CA THR A 578 23.26 39.01 9.48
C THR A 578 22.68 40.04 10.44
N GLU A 579 21.35 40.16 10.55
CA GLU A 579 20.75 41.09 11.50
C GLU A 579 21.10 40.76 12.97
N ALA A 580 21.28 39.48 13.33
CA ALA A 580 21.85 39.09 14.62
C ALA A 580 23.28 39.63 14.82
N GLU A 581 24.13 39.58 13.79
CA GLU A 581 25.49 40.13 13.83
C GLU A 581 25.50 41.68 13.85
N ARG A 582 24.47 42.34 13.30
CA ARG A 582 24.32 43.82 13.31
C ARG A 582 23.75 44.37 14.61
N PHE A 583 22.77 43.69 15.21
CA PHE A 583 22.25 44.04 16.54
C PHE A 583 23.25 43.66 17.65
N GLY A 584 24.13 42.69 17.38
CA GLY A 584 25.13 42.20 18.34
C GLY A 584 24.57 41.20 19.36
N ASP A 585 23.33 40.74 19.19
CA ASP A 585 22.66 39.75 20.04
C ASP A 585 21.59 38.95 19.29
N SER A 586 21.17 37.83 19.90
CA SER A 586 20.07 37.00 19.42
C SER A 586 19.45 36.18 20.57
N PHE A 587 18.34 35.49 20.31
CA PHE A 587 17.65 34.69 21.33
C PHE A 587 18.13 33.24 21.38
N ILE A 588 18.50 32.76 22.58
CA ILE A 588 18.89 31.38 22.86
C ILE A 588 17.98 30.74 23.92
N PHE A 589 17.84 29.42 23.86
CA PHE A 589 17.03 28.64 24.80
C PHE A 589 17.84 28.20 26.02
N LYS A 590 17.20 28.15 27.19
CA LYS A 590 17.85 28.02 28.51
C LYS A 590 18.83 26.85 28.66
N THR A 591 18.56 25.68 28.08
CA THR A 591 19.43 24.49 28.23
C THR A 591 20.75 24.60 27.46
N LEU A 592 20.90 25.59 26.57
CA LEU A 592 22.16 25.92 25.90
C LEU A 592 22.99 26.96 26.69
N LEU A 593 22.50 27.43 27.85
CA LEU A 593 23.23 28.33 28.75
C LEU A 593 23.63 27.59 30.03
N LYS A 594 24.85 27.84 30.49
CA LYS A 594 25.36 27.36 31.78
C LYS A 594 24.53 27.97 32.94
N PRO A 595 24.39 27.30 34.09
CA PRO A 595 23.56 27.81 35.20
C PRO A 595 23.94 29.22 35.66
N GLU A 596 25.23 29.57 35.62
CA GLU A 596 25.76 30.88 35.97
C GLU A 596 25.27 31.96 34.98
N GLN A 597 25.30 31.66 33.69
CA GLN A 597 24.81 32.53 32.61
C GLN A 597 23.29 32.72 32.68
N GLN A 598 22.54 31.70 33.13
CA GLN A 598 21.09 31.79 33.32
C GLN A 598 20.70 32.74 34.47
N GLU A 599 21.50 32.81 35.54
CA GLU A 599 21.26 33.76 36.64
C GLU A 599 21.76 35.18 36.29
N GLU A 600 22.88 35.31 35.59
CA GLU A 600 23.40 36.60 35.08
C GLU A 600 22.44 37.26 34.08
N LEU A 601 21.91 36.49 33.12
CA LEU A 601 21.07 37.00 32.04
C LEU A 601 19.56 36.98 32.38
N LYS A 602 19.22 36.79 33.65
CA LYS A 602 17.87 36.57 34.18
C LYS A 602 16.87 37.70 33.91
N ASP A 603 17.34 38.93 33.76
CA ASP A 603 16.50 40.08 33.42
C ASP A 603 16.38 40.30 31.89
N TYR A 604 17.22 39.63 31.10
CA TYR A 604 17.19 39.62 29.63
C TYR A 604 16.33 38.48 29.05
N ARG A 605 15.43 37.91 29.86
CA ARG A 605 14.48 36.86 29.46
C ARG A 605 13.24 37.43 28.79
N VAL A 606 12.69 36.68 27.83
CA VAL A 606 11.38 36.99 27.24
C VAL A 606 10.29 36.76 28.28
N ALA A 607 9.61 37.83 28.73
CA ALA A 607 8.63 37.75 29.83
C ALA A 607 7.52 36.70 29.63
N ASN A 608 7.00 36.57 28.40
CA ASN A 608 5.96 35.59 28.06
C ASN A 608 6.50 34.17 27.77
N ALA A 609 7.82 33.97 27.83
CA ALA A 609 8.48 32.70 27.51
C ALA A 609 9.85 32.63 28.20
N VAL A 610 9.86 32.56 29.54
CA VAL A 610 11.02 32.72 30.44
C VAL A 610 12.15 31.67 30.32
N TRP A 611 12.11 30.85 29.28
CA TRP A 611 13.17 29.93 28.84
C TRP A 611 13.97 30.49 27.64
N TRP A 612 13.56 31.62 27.06
CA TRP A 612 14.31 32.36 26.05
C TRP A 612 15.05 33.53 26.68
N TYR A 613 16.36 33.60 26.42
CA TYR A 613 17.27 34.66 26.84
C TYR A 613 17.78 35.44 25.63
N LYS A 614 17.85 36.77 25.72
CA LYS A 614 18.56 37.62 24.75
C LYS A 614 20.04 37.65 25.14
N VAL A 615 20.94 37.24 24.23
CA VAL A 615 22.36 37.03 24.55
C VAL A 615 23.25 37.68 23.50
N SER A 616 24.19 38.52 23.96
CA SER A 616 25.13 39.21 23.08
C SER A 616 26.22 38.28 22.54
N GLY A 617 26.70 38.57 21.32
CA GLY A 617 27.70 37.75 20.62
C GLY A 617 27.19 36.42 20.06
N VAL A 618 25.90 36.11 20.23
CA VAL A 618 25.25 34.92 19.65
C VAL A 618 24.72 35.26 18.26
N SER A 619 25.15 34.48 17.27
CA SER A 619 24.71 34.58 15.87
C SER A 619 24.76 33.20 15.21
N TRP A 620 24.48 33.12 13.91
CA TRP A 620 24.56 31.89 13.12
C TRP A 620 25.92 31.19 13.21
N ARG A 621 27.01 31.91 13.51
CA ARG A 621 28.37 31.37 13.70
C ARG A 621 28.61 30.75 15.08
N ARG A 622 27.75 31.04 16.06
CA ARG A 622 27.82 30.57 17.45
C ARG A 622 26.42 30.11 17.92
N PRO A 623 25.80 29.13 17.23
CA PRO A 623 24.38 28.83 17.36
C PRO A 623 23.97 28.22 18.70
N ASN A 624 24.93 27.67 19.45
CA ASN A 624 24.71 27.06 20.76
C ASN A 624 25.31 27.91 21.90
N GLY A 625 25.37 29.24 21.72
CA GLY A 625 25.82 30.20 22.74
C GLY A 625 27.20 30.78 22.50
N ILE A 626 27.61 31.78 23.29
CA ILE A 626 28.81 32.60 23.05
C ILE A 626 30.12 31.79 23.01
N ASP A 627 30.19 30.66 23.71
CA ASP A 627 31.36 29.76 23.72
C ASP A 627 31.36 28.74 22.55
N SER A 628 30.30 28.69 21.74
CA SER A 628 30.14 27.73 20.65
C SER A 628 30.72 28.22 19.31
N ASN A 629 30.90 27.29 18.38
CA ASN A 629 31.33 27.51 17.00
C ASN A 629 30.43 26.68 16.05
N LEU A 630 30.87 26.46 14.81
CA LEU A 630 30.17 25.63 13.81
C LEU A 630 30.72 24.20 13.65
N GLU A 631 31.67 23.79 14.49
CA GLU A 631 32.39 22.51 14.37
C GLU A 631 31.46 21.33 14.65
N GLY A 632 31.28 20.45 13.67
CA GLY A 632 30.30 19.36 13.69
C GLY A 632 28.85 19.80 13.42
N LEU A 633 28.60 21.09 13.19
CA LEU A 633 27.28 21.67 12.91
C LEU A 633 27.13 22.11 11.44
N GLU A 634 28.07 21.77 10.57
CA GLU A 634 28.13 22.19 9.16
C GLU A 634 26.90 21.72 8.36
N HIS A 635 26.39 20.54 8.72
CA HIS A 635 25.19 19.92 8.15
C HIS A 635 23.90 20.16 8.95
N HIS A 636 23.97 20.86 10.10
CA HIS A 636 22.79 21.31 10.84
C HIS A 636 22.17 22.55 10.17
N PRO A 637 20.86 22.83 10.38
CA PRO A 637 20.22 24.03 9.85
C PRO A 637 20.91 25.30 10.38
N VAL A 638 20.95 26.33 9.54
CA VAL A 638 21.32 27.67 9.98
C VAL A 638 20.22 28.25 10.86
N VAL A 639 20.63 28.82 12.00
CA VAL A 639 19.76 29.46 13.00
C VAL A 639 20.30 30.84 13.35
N HIS A 640 19.56 31.63 14.12
CA HIS A 640 19.83 33.06 14.34
C HIS A 640 19.88 33.88 13.03
N VAL A 641 19.02 33.50 12.08
CA VAL A 641 18.76 34.24 10.84
C VAL A 641 17.36 34.85 10.86
N SER A 642 17.28 36.14 10.53
CA SER A 642 16.03 36.87 10.37
C SER A 642 15.32 36.49 9.07
N TRP A 643 14.11 37.02 8.87
CA TRP A 643 13.41 36.88 7.60
C TRP A 643 14.15 37.63 6.49
N ARG A 644 14.77 38.78 6.79
CA ARG A 644 15.58 39.55 5.83
C ARG A 644 16.89 38.83 5.49
N ASP A 645 17.53 38.20 6.46
CA ASP A 645 18.70 37.33 6.23
C ASP A 645 18.34 36.16 5.31
N ALA A 646 17.18 35.54 5.55
CA ALA A 646 16.65 34.44 4.73
C ALA A 646 16.33 34.87 3.30
N VAL A 647 15.69 36.04 3.11
CA VAL A 647 15.42 36.62 1.78
C VAL A 647 16.71 36.93 1.04
N ALA A 648 17.69 37.59 1.69
CA ALA A 648 18.97 37.93 1.05
C ALA A 648 19.75 36.69 0.59
N TYR A 649 19.75 35.61 1.39
CA TYR A 649 20.29 34.32 0.96
C TYR A 649 19.50 33.73 -0.22
N CYS A 650 18.16 33.76 -0.17
CA CYS A 650 17.33 33.23 -1.26
C CYS A 650 17.60 33.96 -2.59
N GLU A 651 17.65 35.29 -2.57
CA GLU A 651 17.93 36.13 -3.75
C GLU A 651 19.31 35.84 -4.33
N TRP A 652 20.36 35.79 -3.49
CA TRP A 652 21.70 35.37 -3.88
C TRP A 652 21.73 33.97 -4.52
N ALA A 653 20.94 33.03 -3.98
CA ALA A 653 20.84 31.66 -4.48
C ALA A 653 20.00 31.52 -5.77
N GLY A 654 19.45 32.61 -6.33
CA GLY A 654 18.55 32.57 -7.50
C GLY A 654 17.17 31.97 -7.18
N LYS A 655 16.69 32.19 -5.94
CA LYS A 655 15.48 31.62 -5.33
C LYS A 655 14.68 32.71 -4.60
N ARG A 656 13.67 32.31 -3.85
CA ARG A 656 12.83 33.13 -2.95
C ARG A 656 12.45 32.32 -1.71
N LEU A 657 11.76 32.92 -0.73
CA LEU A 657 11.04 32.14 0.28
C LEU A 657 9.77 31.49 -0.32
N PRO A 658 9.33 30.34 0.19
CA PRO A 658 7.98 29.82 -0.08
C PRO A 658 6.93 30.73 0.56
N SER A 659 5.75 30.81 -0.03
CA SER A 659 4.55 31.31 0.67
C SER A 659 4.07 30.30 1.73
N GLU A 660 3.28 30.73 2.71
CA GLU A 660 2.64 29.85 3.71
C GLU A 660 1.84 28.73 3.02
N ALA A 661 1.12 29.06 1.94
CA ALA A 661 0.31 28.10 1.19
C ALA A 661 1.17 27.05 0.49
N GLU A 662 2.25 27.46 -0.20
CA GLU A 662 3.22 26.56 -0.82
C GLU A 662 3.90 25.66 0.23
N TRP A 663 4.35 26.26 1.32
CA TRP A 663 4.99 25.56 2.43
C TRP A 663 4.07 24.49 3.02
N GLU A 664 2.80 24.81 3.27
CA GLU A 664 1.88 23.88 3.90
C GLU A 664 1.45 22.74 2.95
N VAL A 665 1.22 23.05 1.67
CA VAL A 665 0.96 22.04 0.63
C VAL A 665 2.14 21.09 0.49
N ALA A 666 3.36 21.62 0.56
CA ALA A 666 4.59 20.84 0.56
C ALA A 666 4.73 19.99 1.83
N CYS A 667 4.50 20.55 3.02
CA CYS A 667 4.51 19.86 4.32
C CYS A 667 3.57 18.66 4.33
N ARG A 668 2.30 18.87 3.93
CA ARG A 668 1.27 17.81 3.83
C ARG A 668 1.68 16.68 2.88
N GLY A 669 2.66 16.91 1.99
CA GLY A 669 3.14 15.91 1.04
C GLY A 669 2.04 15.40 0.12
N GLY A 670 1.04 16.25 -0.16
CA GLY A 670 -0.19 15.93 -0.87
C GLY A 670 -1.27 15.16 -0.08
N LYS A 671 -1.12 14.94 1.23
CA LYS A 671 -2.17 14.28 2.04
C LYS A 671 -3.20 15.29 2.52
N GLN A 672 -4.45 15.15 2.10
CA GLN A 672 -5.54 15.98 2.60
C GLN A 672 -5.86 15.70 4.08
N ARG A 673 -6.09 16.76 4.86
CA ARG A 673 -6.54 16.74 6.26
C ARG A 673 -5.77 15.77 7.17
N LYS A 674 -4.45 15.97 7.28
CA LYS A 674 -3.58 15.24 8.23
C LYS A 674 -2.79 16.21 9.10
N LEU A 675 -2.52 15.80 10.34
CA LEU A 675 -1.80 16.60 11.34
C LEU A 675 -0.32 16.76 10.97
N PHE A 676 0.33 15.64 10.63
CA PHE A 676 1.76 15.54 10.34
C PHE A 676 2.00 15.17 8.87
N PRO A 677 3.19 15.46 8.30
CA PRO A 677 3.55 15.12 6.92
C PRO A 677 3.33 13.64 6.54
N TRP A 678 3.37 12.72 7.51
CA TRP A 678 3.15 11.28 7.34
C TRP A 678 1.73 10.80 7.67
N GLY A 679 0.98 11.49 8.54
CA GLY A 679 -0.34 11.04 9.02
C GLY A 679 -0.77 11.69 10.34
N ASN A 680 -1.56 10.98 11.16
CA ASN A 680 -2.13 11.52 12.42
C ASN A 680 -1.55 10.90 13.72
N LYS A 681 -0.77 9.81 13.66
CA LYS A 681 0.01 9.34 14.82
C LYS A 681 1.38 10.02 14.81
N LEU A 682 1.77 10.62 15.93
CA LEU A 682 3.06 11.32 16.08
C LEU A 682 4.26 10.40 15.85
N MET A 683 4.21 9.18 16.40
CA MET A 683 5.23 8.13 16.24
C MET A 683 4.67 6.92 15.46
N PRO A 684 4.69 6.93 14.11
CA PRO A 684 4.31 5.77 13.31
C PRO A 684 5.20 4.57 13.61
N LYS A 685 4.61 3.52 14.19
CA LYS A 685 5.30 2.32 14.67
C LYS A 685 6.30 2.60 15.79
N ASP A 686 6.00 3.60 16.61
CA ASP A 686 6.64 3.81 17.91
C ASP A 686 8.15 4.07 17.72
N ARG A 687 8.44 4.87 16.69
CA ARG A 687 9.73 5.48 16.34
C ARG A 687 9.49 6.96 16.06
N HIS A 688 10.51 7.79 16.28
CA HIS A 688 10.47 9.22 15.98
C HIS A 688 10.59 9.46 14.47
N TRP A 689 9.92 10.52 13.98
CA TRP A 689 9.87 10.92 12.57
C TRP A 689 10.16 12.43 12.38
N LEU A 690 10.59 13.08 13.44
CA LEU A 690 10.92 14.50 13.56
C LEU A 690 11.76 14.70 14.82
N ASN A 691 12.56 15.76 14.84
CA ASN A 691 13.24 16.26 16.02
C ASN A 691 12.31 17.24 16.78
N ILE A 692 11.92 16.90 18.01
CA ILE A 692 11.08 17.71 18.92
C ILE A 692 11.46 17.42 20.37
N TRP A 693 10.85 18.10 21.34
CA TRP A 693 11.12 17.83 22.75
C TRP A 693 10.44 16.53 23.21
N GLN A 694 11.10 15.76 24.08
CA GLN A 694 10.50 14.67 24.85
C GLN A 694 10.74 14.86 26.35
N GLY A 695 9.79 14.43 27.19
CA GLY A 695 9.84 14.70 28.64
C GLY A 695 9.32 16.08 29.05
N ASP A 696 9.76 16.55 30.22
CA ASP A 696 9.21 17.72 30.92
C ASP A 696 9.84 19.04 30.47
N PHE A 697 9.25 19.65 29.44
CA PHE A 697 9.61 20.99 28.98
C PHE A 697 9.39 22.04 30.10
N PRO A 698 10.34 22.96 30.37
CA PRO A 698 11.55 23.28 29.60
C PRO A 698 12.87 22.74 30.20
N ASP A 699 12.82 21.80 31.14
CA ASP A 699 13.95 21.47 32.02
C ASP A 699 14.44 20.01 31.94
N GLY A 700 13.63 19.08 31.43
CA GLY A 700 14.03 17.70 31.14
C GLY A 700 13.71 17.29 29.70
N ASN A 701 14.67 17.45 28.79
CA ASN A 701 14.61 16.77 27.49
C ASN A 701 15.12 15.34 27.67
N THR A 702 14.38 14.33 27.21
CA THR A 702 14.80 12.91 27.31
C THR A 702 15.55 12.40 26.08
N GLU A 703 15.66 13.20 25.01
CA GLU A 703 16.45 12.92 23.80
C GLU A 703 16.09 11.58 23.12
N GLU A 704 14.84 11.13 23.23
CA GLU A 704 14.34 9.85 22.70
C GLU A 704 14.35 9.77 21.15
N ASP A 705 14.29 10.91 20.46
CA ASP A 705 14.53 10.99 19.01
C ASP A 705 16.01 10.99 18.60
N GLY A 706 16.91 11.15 19.58
CA GLY A 706 18.36 11.11 19.42
C GLY A 706 19.06 12.47 19.39
N TYR A 707 18.37 13.60 19.63
CA TYR A 707 18.96 14.95 19.51
C TYR A 707 18.66 15.88 20.71
N PRO A 708 19.69 16.50 21.34
CA PRO A 708 19.50 17.51 22.40
C PRO A 708 19.08 18.89 21.89
N PHE A 709 19.45 19.22 20.65
CA PHE A 709 19.13 20.48 19.96
C PHE A 709 18.77 20.18 18.49
N THR A 710 19.10 21.06 17.54
CA THR A 710 18.95 20.76 16.09
C THR A 710 19.66 19.46 15.68
N CYS A 711 19.18 18.85 14.61
CA CYS A 711 19.78 17.69 13.95
C CYS A 711 20.22 18.05 12.51
N PRO A 712 21.05 17.21 11.85
CA PRO A 712 21.41 17.45 10.46
C PRO A 712 20.19 17.53 9.53
N VAL A 713 20.25 18.42 8.55
CA VAL A 713 19.09 18.77 7.70
C VAL A 713 18.58 17.61 6.83
N ASP A 714 19.39 16.57 6.65
CA ASP A 714 19.06 15.35 5.90
C ASP A 714 18.46 14.21 6.77
N GLN A 715 18.24 14.46 8.06
CA GLN A 715 17.55 13.53 8.94
C GLN A 715 16.03 13.57 8.76
N PHE A 716 15.36 12.50 9.22
CA PHE A 716 13.91 12.33 9.16
C PHE A 716 13.26 12.68 7.80
N ARG A 717 13.28 11.72 6.86
CA ARG A 717 12.63 11.88 5.55
C ARG A 717 11.09 11.76 5.63
N GLN A 718 10.41 12.86 5.90
CA GLN A 718 9.04 12.90 6.41
C GLN A 718 7.91 12.60 5.40
N ASN A 719 8.01 12.98 4.12
CA ASN A 719 6.86 12.91 3.21
C ASN A 719 7.16 12.45 1.77
N ASN A 720 6.14 12.43 0.90
CA ASN A 720 6.28 11.92 -0.46
C ASN A 720 7.08 12.84 -1.38
N TYR A 721 7.15 14.15 -1.12
CA TYR A 721 7.88 15.13 -1.94
C TYR A 721 9.39 15.17 -1.68
N ASP A 722 9.95 14.15 -1.03
CA ASP A 722 11.40 14.07 -0.74
C ASP A 722 11.90 15.16 0.22
N LEU A 723 10.99 15.70 1.04
CA LEU A 723 11.26 16.71 2.05
C LEU A 723 11.63 16.05 3.39
N TYR A 724 12.56 16.70 4.07
CA TYR A 724 13.17 16.34 5.35
C TYR A 724 12.91 17.47 6.35
N ASN A 725 12.74 17.13 7.63
CA ASN A 725 12.55 18.08 8.75
C ASN A 725 11.47 19.17 8.62
N ILE A 726 10.55 19.09 7.65
CA ILE A 726 9.50 20.11 7.42
C ILE A 726 8.43 20.17 8.55
N VAL A 727 8.52 19.31 9.56
CA VAL A 727 8.05 19.62 10.92
C VAL A 727 9.10 19.19 11.95
N GLY A 728 9.20 19.91 13.06
CA GLY A 728 10.29 19.74 14.03
C GLY A 728 11.58 20.44 13.58
N ASN A 729 12.72 20.03 14.15
CA ASN A 729 14.06 20.59 13.91
C ASN A 729 14.14 22.13 14.07
N VAL A 730 14.02 22.95 13.03
CA VAL A 730 13.88 24.42 13.19
C VAL A 730 12.57 24.95 12.61
N TRP A 731 12.10 26.06 13.18
CA TRP A 731 11.05 26.87 12.57
C TRP A 731 11.53 27.37 11.23
N GLU A 732 10.63 27.41 10.25
CA GLU A 732 10.95 27.87 8.90
C GLU A 732 10.20 29.16 8.56
N TRP A 733 10.93 30.18 8.13
CA TRP A 733 10.36 31.39 7.56
C TRP A 733 9.61 31.14 6.24
N THR A 734 8.53 31.90 6.02
CA THR A 734 7.78 31.96 4.75
C THR A 734 7.57 33.43 4.35
N ALA A 735 7.26 33.70 3.08
CA ALA A 735 7.18 35.05 2.53
C ALA A 735 6.04 35.91 3.13
N ASP A 736 4.94 35.27 3.52
CA ASP A 736 3.69 35.92 3.92
C ASP A 736 3.81 36.79 5.18
N LEU A 737 3.05 37.89 5.18
CA LEU A 737 2.74 38.64 6.40
C LEU A 737 1.79 37.82 7.27
N TRP A 738 1.97 37.86 8.58
CA TRP A 738 1.06 37.25 9.55
C TRP A 738 -0.36 37.80 9.42
N GLN A 739 -0.45 39.11 9.25
CA GLN A 739 -1.67 39.87 9.02
C GLN A 739 -1.54 40.61 7.68
N ALA A 740 -2.47 40.35 6.76
CA ALA A 740 -2.47 41.01 5.46
C ALA A 740 -2.68 42.53 5.63
N GLY A 741 -1.81 43.34 5.02
CA GLY A 741 -1.84 44.79 5.14
C GLY A 741 -1.13 45.37 6.37
N ASP A 742 -0.33 44.58 7.11
CA ASP A 742 0.63 45.12 8.09
C ASP A 742 1.68 45.99 7.37
N THR A 743 1.68 47.29 7.68
CA THR A 743 2.63 48.29 7.15
C THR A 743 3.56 48.84 8.23
N SER A 744 3.75 48.13 9.34
CA SER A 744 4.70 48.54 10.38
C SER A 744 6.17 48.42 9.90
N PRO A 745 7.15 49.07 10.55
CA PRO A 745 8.54 49.08 10.07
C PRO A 745 9.29 47.75 10.17
N SER A 746 8.77 46.80 10.95
CA SER A 746 9.23 45.40 10.99
C SER A 746 8.00 44.51 11.19
N PRO A 747 7.24 44.25 10.12
CA PRO A 747 5.96 43.57 10.22
C PRO A 747 6.14 42.11 10.62
N ASN A 748 5.08 41.51 11.14
CA ASN A 748 5.13 40.10 11.53
C ASN A 748 5.06 39.22 10.27
N ARG A 749 6.01 38.28 10.14
CA ARG A 749 6.08 37.30 9.05
C ARG A 749 5.66 35.93 9.55
N VAL A 750 5.05 35.13 8.67
CA VAL A 750 4.64 33.77 9.00
C VAL A 750 5.85 32.84 9.07
N LYS A 751 5.91 32.04 10.14
CA LYS A 751 6.79 30.88 10.28
C LYS A 751 5.99 29.60 10.53
N LYS A 752 6.52 28.47 10.06
CA LYS A 752 5.85 27.16 10.06
C LYS A 752 6.78 26.05 10.59
N GLY A 753 6.26 24.84 10.77
CA GLY A 753 7.05 23.63 11.08
C GLY A 753 7.17 23.23 12.55
N GLY A 754 7.23 24.18 13.49
CA GLY A 754 7.67 23.88 14.86
C GLY A 754 9.19 23.80 14.95
N SER A 755 9.76 23.16 15.97
CA SER A 755 11.21 23.02 16.16
C SER A 755 11.55 21.93 17.20
N TYR A 756 12.83 21.63 17.40
CA TYR A 756 13.35 20.72 18.45
C TYR A 756 12.85 21.06 19.86
N LEU A 757 12.47 22.31 20.12
CA LEU A 757 11.94 22.75 21.42
C LEU A 757 10.44 22.46 21.60
N CYS A 758 9.69 22.17 20.54
CA CYS A 758 8.23 22.13 20.61
C CYS A 758 7.72 20.86 21.31
N HIS A 759 7.02 21.02 22.43
CA HIS A 759 6.34 19.93 23.14
C HIS A 759 4.81 20.10 23.15
N LYS A 760 4.06 18.99 23.25
CA LYS A 760 2.59 19.01 23.27
C LYS A 760 2.02 19.81 24.44
N SER A 761 2.73 19.93 25.56
CA SER A 761 2.25 20.62 26.77
C SER A 761 2.13 22.15 26.62
N TYR A 762 2.86 22.77 25.68
CA TYR A 762 2.89 24.23 25.55
C TYR A 762 2.90 24.73 24.09
N CYS A 763 3.49 23.98 23.16
CA CYS A 763 3.67 24.39 21.77
C CYS A 763 3.47 23.21 20.83
N TYR A 764 2.22 22.73 20.72
CA TYR A 764 1.83 21.68 19.78
C TYR A 764 1.74 22.22 18.33
N ARG A 765 2.82 22.86 17.85
CA ARG A 765 2.91 23.50 16.52
C ARG A 765 3.73 22.72 15.49
N TYR A 766 4.20 21.53 15.83
CA TYR A 766 4.77 20.55 14.87
C TYR A 766 3.69 19.86 14.00
N ARG A 767 2.70 20.61 13.52
CA ARG A 767 1.60 20.17 12.65
C ARG A 767 1.63 21.01 11.37
N CYS A 768 1.32 20.46 10.20
CA CYS A 768 1.39 21.23 8.94
C CYS A 768 0.44 22.44 8.92
N ALA A 769 -0.75 22.31 9.50
CA ALA A 769 -1.73 23.40 9.61
C ALA A 769 -1.35 24.48 10.64
N ALA A 770 -0.41 24.18 11.56
CA ALA A 770 0.01 25.14 12.56
C ALA A 770 0.81 26.27 11.92
N ARG A 771 0.73 27.44 12.55
CA ARG A 771 1.41 28.65 12.11
C ARG A 771 1.76 29.51 13.33
N SER A 772 2.79 30.31 13.19
CA SER A 772 3.20 31.31 14.17
C SER A 772 3.93 32.43 13.44
N GLN A 773 4.47 33.38 14.18
CA GLN A 773 5.02 34.61 13.67
C GLN A 773 6.17 35.13 14.53
N ASN A 774 6.93 36.03 13.93
CA ASN A 774 7.89 36.93 14.55
C ASN A 774 8.00 38.17 13.65
N THR A 775 8.53 39.28 14.16
CA THR A 775 8.93 40.42 13.31
C THR A 775 10.02 39.99 12.33
N GLU A 776 10.07 40.60 11.14
CA GLU A 776 11.01 40.17 10.09
C GLU A 776 12.50 40.33 10.43
N ASP A 777 12.84 41.11 11.47
CA ASP A 777 14.17 41.29 12.05
C ASP A 777 14.48 40.38 13.26
N SER A 778 13.50 39.60 13.74
CA SER A 778 13.70 38.63 14.82
C SER A 778 14.63 37.48 14.42
N SER A 779 15.53 37.05 15.30
CA SER A 779 16.39 35.88 15.11
C SER A 779 16.45 35.01 16.38
N ALA A 780 16.53 33.67 16.23
CA ALA A 780 16.58 32.75 17.37
C ALA A 780 17.27 31.42 17.05
N GLY A 781 17.81 30.74 18.08
CA GLY A 781 18.52 29.45 18.02
C GLY A 781 17.67 28.22 17.68
N ASN A 782 16.41 28.42 17.26
CA ASN A 782 15.52 27.38 16.75
C ASN A 782 14.74 27.82 15.49
N LEU A 783 15.23 28.85 14.79
CA LEU A 783 14.55 29.50 13.66
C LEU A 783 15.52 29.67 12.49
N GLY A 784 15.18 29.03 11.38
CA GLY A 784 15.88 29.05 10.10
C GLY A 784 14.87 29.14 8.94
N PHE A 785 15.21 28.54 7.79
CA PHE A 785 14.36 28.58 6.59
C PHE A 785 14.78 27.52 5.55
N ARG A 786 13.94 27.39 4.51
CA ARG A 786 14.26 26.69 3.25
C ARG A 786 13.80 27.55 2.06
N CYS A 787 14.45 27.43 0.91
CA CYS A 787 14.11 28.26 -0.25
C CYS A 787 13.08 27.59 -1.17
N ALA A 788 12.38 28.40 -1.97
CA ALA A 788 11.56 27.99 -3.11
C ALA A 788 12.02 28.68 -4.40
N LYS A 789 11.69 28.12 -5.56
CA LYS A 789 11.89 28.72 -6.88
C LYS A 789 10.64 28.45 -7.73
N ASN A 790 10.31 29.34 -8.64
CA ASN A 790 9.31 29.04 -9.66
C ASN A 790 9.86 27.97 -10.62
N VAL A 791 8.96 27.28 -11.34
CA VAL A 791 9.32 26.52 -12.56
C VAL A 791 9.61 27.51 -13.68
#